data_AF-A0A2H1I2G0-F1
#
_entry.id   AF-A0A2H1I2G0-F1
#
_cell.length_a   1.000
_cell.length_b   1.000
_cell.length_c   1.000
_cell.angle_alpha   90.00
_cell.angle_beta   90.00
_cell.angle_gamma   90.00
#
_symmetry.space_group_name_H-M   'P 1'
#
loop_
_entity.id
_entity.type
_entity.pdbx_description
1 polymer ?
#
loop_
_entity_poly.entity_id
_entity_poly.type
_entity_poly.pdbx_seq_one_letter_code
_entity_poly.pdbx_strand_id
1 'polypeptide(L)'
;MSTFFDGPEFHGMAAGGKISHDPGMGDRMMRELAPFLKAEGVDIDDPNADFTEAEFHAAMEKAQGEYNRRLFNPVGAHRGLALGALRSFSLAFADGDIMRAEAVVASLPSDPEDFKPSVAQVTGAAMGLVDEWFTDDAHGPKLGGVMAPKWPVKKSRNAARDILALAHKGRVVDSLDRLITSNSGRPVLEGSMLAVAAAVVRLTKRDKVSAEQVVDELMPLDGYPEPVAGTYGSTGHVNHDVQEAQDGPAAAQELPEWLGGSSAEATAQANPNGDRRGADERMDEVEKTVYEMPLYQRFRDWLAETYDDVDEDSEVFDIAHLLFCIAVSSRADIDEPEGIDDLLDVLESFAVDGQEEAEKTDGESPSTVIFLDSLEALDNYLRFRMDTDESPERWNSARARAEAASMRTDPLPSALMAAVEANALNEEQLAQPLPNNNLVTGVASMLEWIGDFRQVTGTGRVKRADIAEAAGKFGIDAVGVASNARYDDGVNYARSADEVPVLEAMWAVMQSAEIIEITGTKVRPAGAADQWRSGEVSADTALPVIGAFIYERLLDVVNLVPGEDFAAPAITIAQRLIEIITPDAAPERPELDIDEERAERLSALLADELQELAELGLLRVDGETFPVEPVYRRIVAGAGLMLLAGPRD
;
A
#
# COMPACT_ATOMS: atom_id res chain seq x y z
N MET A 1 39.61 -25.47 -1.80
CA MET A 1 39.19 -24.25 -2.51
C MET A 1 40.03 -23.05 -2.07
N SER A 2 41.37 -23.15 -2.07
CA SER A 2 42.25 -22.12 -1.47
C SER A 2 43.16 -21.42 -2.49
N THR A 3 43.01 -21.70 -3.78
CA THR A 3 43.92 -21.22 -4.83
C THR A 3 43.23 -20.29 -5.84
N PHE A 4 41.96 -19.96 -5.61
CA PHE A 4 41.19 -19.04 -6.47
C PHE A 4 41.46 -17.58 -6.09
N PHE A 5 41.61 -17.28 -4.79
CA PHE A 5 41.77 -15.93 -4.27
C PHE A 5 43.15 -15.30 -4.48
N ASP A 6 44.18 -16.10 -4.78
CA ASP A 6 45.56 -15.63 -5.01
C ASP A 6 45.92 -15.47 -6.50
N GLY A 7 44.95 -15.65 -7.40
CA GLY A 7 45.15 -15.55 -8.84
C GLY A 7 45.18 -14.10 -9.34
N PRO A 8 46.04 -13.75 -10.33
CA PRO A 8 46.05 -12.42 -10.93
C PRO A 8 44.71 -12.04 -11.61
N GLU A 9 43.88 -13.03 -11.99
CA GLU A 9 42.50 -12.81 -12.44
C GLU A 9 41.58 -12.29 -11.34
N PHE A 10 41.71 -12.77 -10.09
CA PHE A 10 40.89 -12.33 -8.97
C PHE A 10 41.20 -10.88 -8.57
N HIS A 11 42.48 -10.49 -8.57
CA HIS A 11 42.86 -9.09 -8.35
C HIS A 11 42.41 -8.17 -9.51
N GLY A 12 42.29 -8.70 -10.73
CA GLY A 12 41.67 -8.00 -11.85
C GLY A 12 40.17 -7.77 -11.68
N MET A 13 39.45 -8.74 -11.10
CA MET A 13 38.00 -8.63 -10.82
C MET A 13 37.69 -7.76 -9.60
N ALA A 14 38.54 -7.78 -8.56
CA ALA A 14 38.38 -6.93 -7.38
C ALA A 14 38.63 -5.44 -7.70
N ALA A 15 39.53 -5.12 -8.62
CA ALA A 15 39.72 -3.75 -9.11
C ALA A 15 38.55 -3.24 -9.98
N GLY A 16 37.66 -4.14 -10.43
CA GLY A 16 36.47 -3.85 -11.23
C GLY A 16 35.16 -3.77 -10.44
N GLY A 17 35.18 -3.87 -9.10
CA GLY A 17 34.03 -3.56 -8.25
C GLY A 17 32.85 -4.54 -8.30
N LYS A 18 33.05 -5.84 -8.58
CA LYS A 18 31.94 -6.82 -8.72
C LYS A 18 31.92 -7.99 -7.71
N ILE A 19 32.30 -7.81 -6.44
CA ILE A 19 32.00 -8.78 -5.37
C ILE A 19 31.80 -8.05 -4.01
N SER A 20 30.65 -8.24 -3.35
CA SER A 20 30.37 -7.84 -1.95
C SER A 20 30.37 -9.08 -1.03
N HIS A 21 30.87 -8.95 0.21
CA HIS A 21 30.97 -10.03 1.21
C HIS A 21 30.09 -9.70 2.44
N ASP A 22 29.18 -10.61 2.80
CA ASP A 22 28.27 -10.45 3.95
C ASP A 22 28.76 -11.22 5.20
N PRO A 23 28.82 -10.63 6.42
CA PRO A 23 29.35 -11.30 7.62
C PRO A 23 28.32 -12.19 8.38
N GLY A 24 28.80 -13.25 9.04
CA GLY A 24 27.97 -14.28 9.69
C GLY A 24 27.51 -14.01 11.14
N MET A 25 26.59 -14.85 11.65
CA MET A 25 25.85 -14.67 12.92
C MET A 25 26.72 -14.57 14.19
N GLY A 26 27.88 -15.23 14.23
CA GLY A 26 28.82 -15.15 15.36
C GLY A 26 29.52 -13.79 15.48
N ASP A 27 29.77 -13.12 14.34
CA ASP A 27 30.40 -11.81 14.32
C ASP A 27 29.43 -10.70 14.73
N ARG A 28 28.11 -10.94 14.62
CA ARG A 28 27.07 -10.06 15.15
C ARG A 28 27.01 -10.15 16.68
N MET A 29 26.95 -11.36 17.23
CA MET A 29 26.90 -11.56 18.68
C MET A 29 28.17 -11.06 19.39
N MET A 30 29.35 -11.23 18.79
CA MET A 30 30.59 -10.67 19.34
C MET A 30 30.62 -9.13 19.32
N ARG A 31 30.03 -8.50 18.28
CA ARG A 31 29.86 -7.04 18.21
C ARG A 31 28.96 -6.50 19.30
N GLU A 32 27.89 -7.21 19.64
CA GLU A 32 26.97 -6.80 20.72
C GLU A 32 27.55 -6.97 22.12
N LEU A 33 28.40 -7.97 22.33
CA LEU A 33 29.10 -8.18 23.60
C LEU A 33 30.34 -7.29 23.75
N ALA A 34 30.88 -6.74 22.66
CA ALA A 34 32.08 -5.90 22.64
C ALA A 34 32.05 -4.73 23.66
N PRO A 35 30.95 -3.97 23.83
CA PRO A 35 30.91 -2.88 24.81
C PRO A 35 31.02 -3.38 26.26
N PHE A 36 30.43 -4.55 26.55
CA PHE A 36 30.44 -5.15 27.89
C PHE A 36 31.79 -5.81 28.20
N LEU A 37 32.42 -6.44 27.20
CA LEU A 37 33.78 -6.97 27.30
C LEU A 37 34.79 -5.84 27.52
N LYS A 38 34.64 -4.73 26.79
CA LYS A 38 35.48 -3.54 26.94
C LYS A 38 35.34 -2.91 28.32
N ALA A 39 34.15 -2.93 28.91
CA ALA A 39 33.93 -2.50 30.28
C ALA A 39 34.63 -3.39 31.32
N GLU A 40 34.79 -4.69 31.03
CA GLU A 40 35.59 -5.63 31.84
C GLU A 40 37.10 -5.63 31.48
N GLY A 41 37.54 -4.73 30.61
CA GLY A 41 38.94 -4.52 30.25
C GLY A 41 39.46 -5.34 29.07
N VAL A 42 38.57 -5.99 28.31
CA VAL A 42 38.88 -6.79 27.12
C VAL A 42 38.35 -6.08 25.88
N ASP A 43 39.23 -5.49 25.07
CA ASP A 43 38.85 -4.82 23.82
C ASP A 43 39.15 -5.73 22.62
N ILE A 44 38.11 -6.32 22.04
CA ILE A 44 38.23 -7.25 20.90
C ILE A 44 38.41 -6.53 19.55
N ASP A 45 38.10 -5.24 19.50
CA ASP A 45 38.21 -4.42 18.29
C ASP A 45 39.58 -3.73 18.17
N ASP A 46 40.40 -3.76 19.23
CA ASP A 46 41.78 -3.26 19.20
C ASP A 46 42.75 -4.37 18.75
N PRO A 47 43.36 -4.25 17.55
CA PRO A 47 44.32 -5.24 17.04
C PRO A 47 45.62 -5.31 17.86
N ASN A 48 45.82 -4.42 18.83
CA ASN A 48 46.97 -4.43 19.73
C ASN A 48 46.61 -4.81 21.17
N ALA A 49 45.36 -5.19 21.44
CA ALA A 49 44.96 -5.65 22.77
C ALA A 49 45.67 -6.96 23.13
N ASP A 50 46.22 -7.02 24.34
CA ASP A 50 46.92 -8.18 24.89
C ASP A 50 46.22 -8.63 26.18
N PHE A 51 45.49 -9.74 26.11
CA PHE A 51 44.78 -10.37 27.23
C PHE A 51 44.92 -11.88 27.17
N THR A 52 44.91 -12.53 28.33
CA THR A 52 45.02 -14.00 28.40
C THR A 52 43.67 -14.69 28.17
N GLU A 53 43.69 -15.95 27.74
CA GLU A 53 42.48 -16.76 27.52
C GLU A 53 41.60 -16.88 28.78
N ALA A 54 42.23 -16.92 29.97
CA ALA A 54 41.50 -16.99 31.23
C ALA A 54 40.81 -15.66 31.59
N GLU A 55 41.43 -14.52 31.27
CA GLU A 55 40.84 -13.18 31.46
C GLU A 55 39.68 -12.97 30.48
N PHE A 56 39.83 -13.42 29.23
CA PHE A 56 38.76 -13.39 28.23
C PHE A 56 37.52 -14.18 28.66
N HIS A 57 37.69 -15.42 29.12
CA HIS A 57 36.55 -16.25 29.57
C HIS A 57 35.85 -15.67 30.80
N ALA A 58 36.57 -15.13 31.78
CA ALA A 58 35.98 -14.50 32.96
C ALA A 58 35.22 -13.21 32.60
N ALA A 59 35.74 -12.43 31.64
CA ALA A 59 35.08 -11.24 31.13
C ALA A 59 33.80 -11.60 30.35
N MET A 60 33.85 -12.64 29.51
CA MET A 60 32.68 -13.14 28.77
C MET A 60 31.53 -13.57 29.69
N GLU A 61 31.82 -14.32 30.77
CA GLU A 61 30.78 -14.78 31.70
C GLU A 61 30.05 -13.61 32.38
N LYS A 62 30.77 -12.56 32.76
CA LYS A 62 30.17 -11.35 33.33
C LYS A 62 29.46 -10.49 32.29
N ALA A 63 30.07 -10.29 31.12
CA ALA A 63 29.50 -9.52 30.02
C ALA A 63 28.17 -10.11 29.56
N GLN A 64 28.09 -11.43 29.43
CA GLN A 64 26.85 -12.14 29.13
C GLN A 64 25.81 -11.99 30.25
N GLY A 65 26.24 -12.02 31.53
CA GLY A 65 25.35 -11.77 32.67
C GLY A 65 24.74 -10.37 32.69
N GLU A 66 25.52 -9.33 32.37
CA GLU A 66 25.03 -7.95 32.29
C GLU A 66 24.18 -7.70 31.03
N TYR A 67 24.58 -8.27 29.89
CA TYR A 67 23.79 -8.24 28.65
C TYR A 67 22.41 -8.88 28.86
N ASN A 68 22.36 -10.07 29.47
CA ASN A 68 21.10 -10.73 29.81
C ASN A 68 20.26 -9.89 30.78
N ARG A 69 20.87 -9.28 31.80
CA ARG A 69 20.13 -8.40 32.74
C ARG A 69 19.53 -7.18 32.05
N ARG A 70 20.21 -6.63 31.04
CA ARG A 70 19.69 -5.54 30.20
C ARG A 70 18.46 -5.97 29.40
N LEU A 71 18.43 -7.20 28.88
CA LEU A 71 17.29 -7.71 28.09
C LEU A 71 15.99 -7.83 28.92
N PHE A 72 16.07 -8.13 30.21
CA PHE A 72 14.90 -8.28 31.09
C PHE A 72 14.48 -6.98 31.82
N ASN A 73 15.17 -5.85 31.63
CA ASN A 73 14.82 -4.61 32.34
C ASN A 73 14.48 -3.49 31.35
N PRO A 74 13.29 -3.52 30.73
CA PRO A 74 12.92 -2.53 29.74
C PRO A 74 12.76 -1.13 30.36
N VAL A 75 13.23 -0.12 29.63
CA VAL A 75 13.12 1.32 29.94
C VAL A 75 12.48 2.06 28.76
N GLY A 76 12.01 3.30 28.97
CA GLY A 76 11.46 4.13 27.89
C GLY A 76 10.31 3.46 27.13
N ALA A 77 10.32 3.57 25.80
CA ALA A 77 9.29 3.02 24.92
C ALA A 77 9.11 1.49 25.08
N HIS A 78 10.18 0.71 25.17
CA HIS A 78 10.07 -0.74 25.41
C HIS A 78 9.43 -1.09 26.75
N ARG A 79 9.54 -0.24 27.78
CA ARG A 79 8.80 -0.42 29.03
C ARG A 79 7.32 -0.16 28.81
N GLY A 80 6.97 0.89 28.07
CA GLY A 80 5.59 1.21 27.67
C GLY A 80 4.96 0.09 26.86
N LEU A 81 5.68 -0.46 25.87
CA LEU A 81 5.26 -1.61 25.06
C LEU A 81 5.07 -2.87 25.91
N ALA A 82 6.02 -3.17 26.81
CA ALA A 82 5.90 -4.30 27.73
C ALA A 82 4.69 -4.17 28.67
N LEU A 83 4.42 -2.95 29.17
CA LEU A 83 3.20 -2.66 29.92
C LEU A 83 1.96 -2.81 29.03
N GLY A 84 1.96 -2.30 27.80
CA GLY A 84 0.87 -2.47 26.83
C GLY A 84 0.49 -3.93 26.61
N ALA A 85 1.47 -4.81 26.41
CA ALA A 85 1.24 -6.24 26.31
C ALA A 85 0.63 -6.85 27.60
N LEU A 86 1.11 -6.43 28.77
CA LEU A 86 0.57 -6.87 30.06
C LEU A 86 -0.85 -6.37 30.33
N ARG A 87 -1.18 -5.15 29.87
CA ARG A 87 -2.51 -4.56 29.92
C ARG A 87 -3.48 -5.33 29.04
N SER A 88 -3.14 -5.51 27.76
CA SER A 88 -3.94 -6.28 26.80
C SER A 88 -4.18 -7.72 27.27
N PHE A 89 -3.14 -8.40 27.77
CA PHE A 89 -3.28 -9.74 28.35
C PHE A 89 -4.19 -9.74 29.59
N SER A 90 -4.02 -8.79 30.51
CA SER A 90 -4.78 -8.74 31.76
C SER A 90 -6.26 -8.42 31.54
N LEU A 91 -6.58 -7.56 30.57
CA LEU A 91 -7.96 -7.22 30.20
C LEU A 91 -8.65 -8.40 29.52
N ALA A 92 -8.02 -8.99 28.49
CA ALA A 92 -8.53 -10.21 27.84
C ALA A 92 -8.76 -11.34 28.86
N PHE A 93 -7.84 -11.50 29.81
CA PHE A 93 -7.97 -12.49 30.88
C PHE A 93 -9.10 -12.16 31.86
N ALA A 94 -9.30 -10.88 32.22
CA ALA A 94 -10.38 -10.45 33.11
C ALA A 94 -11.76 -10.66 32.48
N ASP A 95 -11.87 -10.48 31.16
CA ASP A 95 -13.07 -10.73 30.35
C ASP A 95 -13.35 -12.23 30.15
N GLY A 96 -12.37 -13.09 30.48
CA GLY A 96 -12.46 -14.53 30.30
C GLY A 96 -12.16 -14.99 28.87
N ASP A 97 -11.66 -14.10 28.02
CA ASP A 97 -11.21 -14.40 26.66
C ASP A 97 -9.78 -14.98 26.68
N ILE A 98 -9.72 -16.27 27.00
CA ILE A 98 -8.44 -17.00 27.06
C ILE A 98 -7.77 -17.08 25.70
N MET A 99 -8.52 -17.10 24.59
CA MET A 99 -7.92 -17.16 23.25
C MET A 99 -7.21 -15.86 22.91
N ARG A 100 -7.82 -14.71 23.20
CA ARG A 100 -7.18 -13.40 23.05
C ARG A 100 -5.97 -13.24 23.97
N ALA A 101 -6.05 -13.75 25.21
CA ALA A 101 -4.90 -13.76 26.11
C ALA A 101 -3.75 -14.67 25.59
N GLU A 102 -4.06 -15.83 24.99
CA GLU A 102 -3.06 -16.71 24.35
C GLU A 102 -2.44 -16.06 23.11
N ALA A 103 -3.23 -15.32 22.33
CA ALA A 103 -2.74 -14.58 21.17
C ALA A 103 -1.71 -13.50 21.58
N VAL A 104 -1.96 -12.77 22.68
CA VAL A 104 -1.00 -11.78 23.21
C VAL A 104 0.31 -12.43 23.64
N VAL A 105 0.30 -13.68 24.14
CA VAL A 105 1.54 -14.40 24.47
C VAL A 105 2.25 -14.87 23.19
N ALA A 106 1.48 -15.34 22.20
CA ALA A 106 2.00 -15.89 20.96
C ALA A 106 2.62 -14.82 20.05
N SER A 107 2.16 -13.58 20.15
CA SER A 107 2.63 -12.44 19.36
C SER A 107 3.94 -11.83 19.88
N LEU A 108 4.50 -12.32 21.00
CA LEU A 108 5.72 -11.76 21.57
C LEU A 108 6.96 -12.37 20.89
N PRO A 109 7.79 -11.54 20.24
CA PRO A 109 9.02 -12.01 19.61
C PRO A 109 10.09 -12.37 20.63
N SER A 110 11.06 -13.21 20.25
CA SER A 110 12.17 -13.61 21.14
C SER A 110 13.09 -12.44 21.47
N ASP A 111 13.34 -11.58 20.49
CA ASP A 111 14.16 -10.37 20.57
C ASP A 111 13.27 -9.14 20.44
N PRO A 112 13.69 -7.97 20.94
CA PRO A 112 12.88 -6.76 20.86
C PRO A 112 12.90 -6.22 19.44
N GLU A 113 11.71 -5.98 18.90
CA GLU A 113 11.48 -5.29 17.62
C GLU A 113 11.00 -3.87 17.92
N ASP A 114 11.02 -3.00 16.90
CA ASP A 114 10.82 -1.56 17.08
C ASP A 114 9.46 -1.22 17.73
N PHE A 115 8.45 -2.09 17.57
CA PHE A 115 7.10 -1.89 18.13
C PHE A 115 6.55 -3.07 18.93
N LYS A 116 7.38 -4.08 19.22
CA LYS A 116 6.97 -5.23 20.04
C LYS A 116 7.97 -5.51 21.16
N PRO A 117 7.49 -5.61 22.41
CA PRO A 117 8.38 -5.93 23.51
C PRO A 117 8.77 -7.40 23.41
N SER A 118 10.04 -7.70 23.63
CA SER A 118 10.48 -9.09 23.58
C SER A 118 9.88 -9.92 24.73
N VAL A 119 9.89 -11.24 24.57
CA VAL A 119 9.58 -12.20 25.64
C VAL A 119 10.35 -11.87 26.92
N ALA A 120 11.63 -11.47 26.82
CA ALA A 120 12.45 -11.11 27.96
C ALA A 120 11.96 -9.80 28.63
N GLN A 121 11.66 -8.77 27.84
CA GLN A 121 11.19 -7.48 28.35
C GLN A 121 9.84 -7.59 29.06
N VAL A 122 8.88 -8.31 28.46
CA VAL A 122 7.56 -8.56 29.08
C VAL A 122 7.70 -9.39 30.35
N THR A 123 8.53 -10.43 30.34
CA THR A 123 8.78 -11.27 31.52
C THR A 123 9.33 -10.44 32.67
N GLY A 124 10.34 -9.62 32.42
CA GLY A 124 10.96 -8.80 33.45
C GLY A 124 10.07 -7.67 33.97
N ALA A 125 9.34 -6.98 33.07
CA ALA A 125 8.35 -5.98 33.47
C ALA A 125 7.24 -6.59 34.36
N ALA A 126 6.72 -7.76 33.98
CA ALA A 126 5.69 -8.46 34.75
C ALA A 126 6.18 -8.87 36.14
N MET A 127 7.40 -9.42 36.24
CA MET A 127 7.98 -9.81 37.52
C MET A 127 8.25 -8.60 38.43
N GLY A 128 8.74 -7.50 37.86
CA GLY A 128 8.94 -6.25 38.59
C GLY A 128 7.64 -5.71 39.20
N LEU A 129 6.58 -5.62 38.40
CA LEU A 129 5.26 -5.20 38.87
C LEU A 129 4.70 -6.12 39.95
N VAL A 130 4.87 -7.43 39.81
CA VAL A 130 4.38 -8.39 40.79
C VAL A 130 5.13 -8.26 42.12
N ASP A 131 6.45 -8.06 42.12
CA ASP A 131 7.20 -7.80 43.36
C ASP A 131 6.77 -6.47 44.00
N GLU A 132 6.61 -5.41 43.19
CA GLU A 132 6.15 -4.09 43.63
C GLU A 132 4.77 -4.15 44.29
N TRP A 133 3.75 -4.66 43.58
CA TRP A 133 2.38 -4.65 44.08
C TRP A 133 2.16 -5.55 45.29
N PHE A 134 2.87 -6.68 45.40
CA PHE A 134 2.71 -7.61 46.53
C PHE A 134 3.46 -7.17 47.79
N THR A 135 4.45 -6.30 47.66
CA THR A 135 5.19 -5.73 48.80
C THR A 135 4.75 -4.32 49.18
N ASP A 136 4.01 -3.64 48.30
CA ASP A 136 3.42 -2.34 48.56
C ASP A 136 2.40 -2.38 49.73
N ASP A 137 2.42 -1.35 50.56
CA ASP A 137 1.56 -1.26 51.76
C ASP A 137 0.08 -1.05 51.41
N ALA A 138 -0.23 -0.45 50.24
CA ALA A 138 -1.61 -0.20 49.80
C ALA A 138 -2.22 -1.43 49.11
N HIS A 139 -1.45 -2.12 48.26
CA HIS A 139 -1.93 -3.24 47.43
C HIS A 139 -1.59 -4.62 48.00
N GLY A 140 -0.48 -4.80 48.70
CA GLY A 140 -0.03 -6.08 49.24
C GLY A 140 -1.04 -6.77 50.16
N PRO A 141 -1.66 -6.09 51.14
CA PRO A 141 -2.76 -6.63 51.93
C PRO A 141 -3.99 -6.99 51.09
N LYS A 142 -4.09 -6.46 49.86
CA LYS A 142 -5.12 -6.77 48.86
C LYS A 142 -4.95 -8.04 48.08
N LEU A 143 -3.71 -8.38 47.85
CA LEU A 143 -3.30 -9.51 47.05
C LEU A 143 -3.06 -10.78 47.88
N GLY A 144 -3.31 -10.72 49.20
CA GLY A 144 -3.35 -11.88 50.09
C GLY A 144 -4.29 -12.97 49.59
N GLY A 145 -3.71 -14.16 49.31
CA GLY A 145 -4.43 -15.35 48.87
C GLY A 145 -4.80 -15.37 47.38
N VAL A 146 -4.16 -14.55 46.54
CA VAL A 146 -4.23 -14.70 45.07
C VAL A 146 -3.72 -16.10 44.68
N MET A 147 -4.48 -16.76 43.83
CA MET A 147 -4.16 -18.11 43.35
C MET A 147 -3.86 -18.05 41.86
N ALA A 148 -2.93 -18.90 41.42
CA ALA A 148 -2.62 -19.05 40.00
C ALA A 148 -3.89 -19.36 39.19
N PRO A 149 -4.23 -18.55 38.18
CA PRO A 149 -5.43 -18.73 37.38
C PRO A 149 -5.43 -20.04 36.58
N LYS A 150 -6.59 -20.43 36.05
CA LYS A 150 -6.63 -21.54 35.10
C LYS A 150 -5.99 -21.10 33.79
N TRP A 151 -5.11 -21.94 33.27
CA TRP A 151 -4.42 -21.75 31.99
C TRP A 151 -4.27 -23.10 31.28
N PRO A 152 -4.40 -23.20 29.95
CA PRO A 152 -4.33 -24.47 29.23
C PRO A 152 -3.05 -25.25 29.49
N VAL A 153 -1.91 -24.55 29.61
CA VAL A 153 -0.61 -25.16 29.87
C VAL A 153 -0.36 -25.35 31.38
N LYS A 154 -0.26 -26.62 31.82
CA LYS A 154 -0.04 -26.98 33.23
C LYS A 154 1.28 -26.45 33.80
N LYS A 155 2.36 -26.44 33.00
CA LYS A 155 3.68 -25.95 33.43
C LYS A 155 3.66 -24.45 33.73
N SER A 156 3.05 -23.64 32.87
CA SER A 156 2.90 -22.19 33.05
C SER A 156 2.05 -21.85 34.28
N ARG A 157 1.03 -22.68 34.59
CA ARG A 157 0.26 -22.56 35.83
C ARG A 157 1.11 -22.86 37.08
N ASN A 158 2.01 -23.85 37.01
CA ASN A 158 2.92 -24.14 38.11
C ASN A 158 3.92 -22.99 38.28
N ALA A 159 4.48 -22.45 37.19
CA ALA A 159 5.34 -21.28 37.23
C ALA A 159 4.64 -20.05 37.84
N ALA A 160 3.39 -19.76 37.44
CA ALA A 160 2.58 -18.70 38.06
C ALA A 160 2.39 -18.92 39.58
N ARG A 161 2.20 -20.17 40.02
CA ARG A 161 2.06 -20.51 41.44
C ARG A 161 3.37 -20.26 42.20
N ASP A 162 4.51 -20.62 41.61
CA ASP A 162 5.82 -20.39 42.21
C ASP A 162 6.17 -18.89 42.25
N ILE A 163 5.86 -18.15 41.18
CA ILE A 163 5.99 -16.69 41.09
C ILE A 163 5.15 -15.99 42.15
N LEU A 164 3.86 -16.32 42.28
CA LEU A 164 2.98 -15.73 43.32
C LEU A 164 3.46 -16.06 44.76
N ALA A 165 4.06 -17.24 44.97
CA ALA A 165 4.63 -17.61 46.27
C ALA A 165 5.90 -16.81 46.61
N LEU A 166 6.67 -16.41 45.59
CA LEU A 166 7.85 -15.55 45.71
C LEU A 166 7.47 -14.07 45.87
N ALA A 167 6.41 -13.62 45.18
CA ALA A 167 5.91 -12.25 45.18
C ALA A 167 5.59 -11.72 46.59
N HIS A 168 4.99 -12.57 47.43
CA HIS A 168 4.72 -12.24 48.84
C HIS A 168 5.97 -11.91 49.68
N LYS A 169 7.17 -12.16 49.14
CA LYS A 169 8.45 -11.86 49.78
C LYS A 169 9.24 -10.79 49.03
N GLY A 170 8.76 -10.28 47.90
CA GLY A 170 9.49 -9.35 47.03
C GLY A 170 10.76 -9.96 46.45
N ARG A 171 10.68 -11.21 45.95
CA ARG A 171 11.85 -12.00 45.52
C ARG A 171 11.68 -12.67 44.15
N VAL A 172 10.73 -12.21 43.35
CA VAL A 172 10.45 -12.79 42.02
C VAL A 172 11.60 -12.47 41.08
N VAL A 173 12.01 -11.20 40.97
CA VAL A 173 13.09 -10.77 40.06
C VAL A 173 14.42 -11.44 40.43
N ASP A 174 14.77 -11.48 41.73
CA ASP A 174 15.97 -12.17 42.25
C ASP A 174 16.00 -13.69 41.96
N SER A 175 14.84 -14.27 41.65
CA SER A 175 14.70 -15.71 41.41
C SER A 175 14.57 -16.06 39.92
N LEU A 176 14.67 -15.10 39.00
CA LEU A 176 14.43 -15.28 37.56
C LEU A 176 15.26 -16.44 36.98
N ASP A 177 16.58 -16.47 37.20
CA ASP A 177 17.46 -17.52 36.67
C ASP A 177 17.08 -18.92 37.17
N ARG A 178 16.71 -19.01 38.46
CA ARG A 178 16.24 -20.26 39.06
C ARG A 178 14.89 -20.69 38.49
N LEU A 179 13.99 -19.74 38.23
CA LEU A 179 12.68 -20.00 37.65
C LEU A 179 12.81 -20.51 36.21
N ILE A 180 13.65 -19.87 35.38
CA ILE A 180 13.95 -20.31 34.01
C ILE A 180 14.60 -21.70 34.02
N THR A 181 15.57 -21.95 34.89
CA THR A 181 16.25 -23.26 34.99
C THR A 181 15.28 -24.39 35.38
N SER A 182 14.29 -24.10 36.22
CA SER A 182 13.35 -25.10 36.72
C SER A 182 12.09 -25.29 35.85
N ASN A 183 11.68 -24.26 35.09
CA ASN A 183 10.41 -24.26 34.35
C ASN A 183 10.53 -23.97 32.85
N SER A 184 11.73 -23.66 32.31
CA SER A 184 12.00 -23.12 30.96
C SER A 184 11.39 -21.73 30.69
N GLY A 185 11.95 -20.96 29.73
CA GLY A 185 11.62 -19.54 29.52
C GLY A 185 10.14 -19.22 29.22
N ARG A 186 9.52 -19.91 28.25
CA ARG A 186 8.12 -19.64 27.87
C ARG A 186 7.10 -19.87 29.00
N PRO A 187 7.15 -20.98 29.77
CA PRO A 187 6.31 -21.13 30.95
C PRO A 187 6.53 -20.05 32.02
N VAL A 188 7.72 -19.45 32.10
CA VAL A 188 8.03 -18.35 33.03
C VAL A 188 7.42 -17.04 32.54
N LEU A 189 7.47 -16.73 31.25
CA LEU A 189 6.73 -15.61 30.63
C LEU A 189 5.24 -15.72 30.94
N GLU A 190 4.61 -16.81 30.49
CA GLU A 190 3.17 -17.06 30.68
C GLU A 190 2.81 -17.02 32.17
N GLY A 191 3.65 -17.62 33.01
CA GLY A 191 3.47 -17.62 34.46
C GLY A 191 3.51 -16.21 35.08
N SER A 192 4.37 -15.33 34.57
CA SER A 192 4.51 -13.94 35.04
C SER A 192 3.33 -13.08 34.61
N MET A 193 2.91 -13.18 33.35
CA MET A 193 1.72 -12.49 32.84
C MET A 193 0.44 -12.95 33.56
N LEU A 194 0.32 -14.26 33.84
CA LEU A 194 -0.78 -14.81 34.64
C LEU A 194 -0.79 -14.30 36.09
N ALA A 195 0.38 -14.04 36.69
CA ALA A 195 0.46 -13.48 38.03
C ALA A 195 -0.02 -12.02 38.05
N VAL A 196 0.33 -11.22 37.05
CA VAL A 196 -0.17 -9.85 36.84
C VAL A 196 -1.69 -9.85 36.65
N ALA A 197 -2.21 -10.65 35.71
CA ALA A 197 -3.64 -10.74 35.46
C ALA A 197 -4.44 -11.22 36.69
N ALA A 198 -3.89 -12.16 37.47
CA ALA A 198 -4.50 -12.62 38.71
C ALA A 198 -4.59 -11.51 39.77
N ALA A 199 -3.58 -10.65 39.85
CA ALA A 199 -3.59 -9.48 40.72
C ALA A 199 -4.66 -8.48 40.27
N VAL A 200 -4.70 -8.15 38.97
CA VAL A 200 -5.72 -7.25 38.39
C VAL A 200 -7.13 -7.75 38.72
N VAL A 201 -7.47 -8.99 38.36
CA VAL A 201 -8.79 -9.58 38.62
C VAL A 201 -9.14 -9.59 40.12
N ARG A 202 -8.14 -9.74 40.99
CA ARG A 202 -8.33 -9.70 42.45
C ARG A 202 -8.66 -8.28 42.92
N LEU A 203 -7.93 -7.26 42.47
CA LEU A 203 -8.20 -5.86 42.78
C LEU A 203 -9.57 -5.43 42.26
N THR A 204 -9.90 -5.73 41.00
CA THR A 204 -11.22 -5.47 40.38
C THR A 204 -12.36 -5.93 41.30
N LYS A 205 -12.29 -7.18 41.78
CA LYS A 205 -13.33 -7.76 42.66
C LYS A 205 -13.34 -7.15 44.06
N ARG A 206 -12.18 -6.78 44.59
CA ARG A 206 -12.04 -6.32 45.97
C ARG A 206 -12.40 -4.84 46.11
N ASP A 207 -11.97 -4.03 45.16
CA ASP A 207 -12.18 -2.60 45.12
C ASP A 207 -13.47 -2.23 44.36
N LYS A 208 -14.11 -3.22 43.69
CA LYS A 208 -15.38 -3.10 42.95
C LYS A 208 -15.32 -2.05 41.84
N VAL A 209 -14.18 -2.02 41.17
CA VAL A 209 -13.86 -1.19 40.00
C VAL A 209 -13.71 -2.08 38.78
N SER A 210 -13.68 -1.52 37.58
CA SER A 210 -13.48 -2.31 36.35
C SER A 210 -12.03 -2.81 36.24
N ALA A 211 -11.78 -3.76 35.33
CA ALA A 211 -10.43 -4.23 35.09
C ALA A 211 -9.57 -3.14 34.45
N GLU A 212 -10.17 -2.34 33.56
CA GLU A 212 -9.58 -1.17 32.92
C GLU A 212 -9.10 -0.17 33.97
N GLN A 213 -9.94 0.17 34.95
CA GLN A 213 -9.58 1.12 36.00
C GLN A 213 -8.38 0.65 36.84
N VAL A 214 -8.32 -0.64 37.18
CA VAL A 214 -7.18 -1.21 37.92
C VAL A 214 -5.92 -1.19 37.07
N VAL A 215 -6.06 -1.49 35.77
CA VAL A 215 -4.96 -1.51 34.82
C VAL A 215 -4.43 -0.10 34.56
N ASP A 216 -5.29 0.90 34.42
CA ASP A 216 -4.94 2.33 34.32
C ASP A 216 -4.19 2.84 35.54
N GLU A 217 -4.64 2.46 36.74
CA GLU A 217 -4.00 2.88 37.99
C GLU A 217 -2.63 2.21 38.20
N LEU A 218 -2.52 0.90 37.94
CA LEU A 218 -1.34 0.11 38.30
C LEU A 218 -0.32 -0.04 37.17
N MET A 219 -0.75 0.14 35.93
CA MET A 219 0.09 0.13 34.74
C MET A 219 -0.17 1.42 33.94
N PRO A 220 0.01 2.60 34.54
CA PRO A 220 -0.28 3.87 33.89
C PRO A 220 0.62 4.04 32.66
N LEU A 221 0.01 4.50 31.57
CA LEU A 221 0.71 4.90 30.35
C LEU A 221 1.10 6.39 30.39
N ASP A 222 0.81 7.08 31.49
CA ASP A 222 0.87 8.54 31.66
C ASP A 222 2.28 9.11 31.44
N GLY A 223 2.45 9.59 30.21
CA GLY A 223 3.45 10.54 29.74
C GLY A 223 2.95 11.33 28.52
N TYR A 224 1.65 11.28 28.20
CA TYR A 224 0.99 11.96 27.06
C TYR A 224 -0.31 12.68 27.52
N PRO A 225 -0.70 13.82 26.94
CA PRO A 225 -1.81 14.65 27.43
C PRO A 225 -3.18 14.23 26.88
N GLU A 226 -4.20 14.31 27.76
CA GLU A 226 -5.61 13.96 27.50
C GLU A 226 -6.38 14.91 26.54
N PRO A 227 -7.52 14.46 25.95
CA PRO A 227 -8.25 15.12 24.86
C PRO A 227 -9.22 16.23 25.33
N VAL A 228 -9.40 17.26 24.49
CA VAL A 228 -10.26 18.42 24.76
C VAL A 228 -11.75 18.07 24.62
N ALA A 229 -12.53 18.42 25.65
CA ALA A 229 -13.96 18.18 25.72
C ALA A 229 -14.78 18.91 24.63
N GLY A 230 -15.51 18.13 23.83
CA GLY A 230 -16.47 18.60 22.82
C GLY A 230 -17.18 17.47 22.05
N THR A 231 -16.73 16.23 22.19
CA THR A 231 -17.11 15.09 21.35
C THR A 231 -18.48 14.46 21.61
N TYR A 232 -19.31 14.97 22.54
CA TYR A 232 -20.72 14.56 22.62
C TYR A 232 -21.65 15.71 23.02
N GLY A 233 -22.39 16.24 22.03
CA GLY A 233 -23.47 17.22 22.20
C GLY A 233 -24.62 17.02 21.21
N SER A 234 -25.82 16.81 21.75
CA SER A 234 -27.08 16.47 21.08
C SER A 234 -27.70 17.60 20.21
N THR A 235 -28.21 17.23 19.03
CA THR A 235 -29.37 17.77 18.27
C THR A 235 -29.68 19.29 18.28
N GLY A 236 -29.72 19.91 17.08
CA GLY A 236 -30.76 20.91 16.75
C GLY A 236 -30.37 22.17 15.94
N HIS A 237 -30.90 22.21 14.70
CA HIS A 237 -31.26 23.37 13.85
C HIS A 237 -30.22 24.22 13.08
N VAL A 238 -30.49 24.22 11.77
CA VAL A 238 -30.03 25.01 10.62
C VAL A 238 -30.20 26.52 10.80
N ASN A 239 -29.22 27.31 10.32
CA ASN A 239 -29.49 28.40 9.37
C ASN A 239 -28.25 28.83 8.59
N HIS A 240 -28.43 28.88 7.26
CA HIS A 240 -27.65 29.65 6.29
C HIS A 240 -27.53 31.11 6.73
N ASP A 241 -26.34 31.70 6.55
CA ASP A 241 -26.20 32.94 5.79
C ASP A 241 -24.75 33.13 5.31
N VAL A 242 -24.68 33.63 4.08
CA VAL A 242 -23.50 33.84 3.24
C VAL A 242 -22.63 34.98 3.78
N GLN A 243 -21.31 34.79 3.75
CA GLN A 243 -20.40 35.93 3.59
C GLN A 243 -19.16 35.55 2.77
N GLU A 244 -19.12 36.04 1.54
CA GLU A 244 -17.95 36.13 0.67
C GLU A 244 -16.78 36.81 1.40
N ALA A 245 -15.60 36.20 1.38
CA ALA A 245 -14.33 36.92 1.51
C ALA A 245 -13.15 36.12 0.94
N GLN A 246 -12.75 36.53 -0.27
CA GLN A 246 -11.37 36.80 -0.69
C GLN A 246 -10.47 35.62 -1.07
N ASP A 247 -10.32 35.49 -2.40
CA ASP A 247 -9.11 35.08 -3.10
C ASP A 247 -7.86 35.73 -2.47
N GLY A 248 -7.05 34.91 -1.80
CA GLY A 248 -5.63 35.13 -1.55
C GLY A 248 -4.82 34.04 -2.27
N PRO A 249 -3.54 34.28 -2.60
CA PRO A 249 -2.72 33.24 -3.21
C PRO A 249 -2.62 32.06 -2.23
N ALA A 250 -2.69 30.83 -2.74
CA ALA A 250 -2.45 29.62 -1.96
C ALA A 250 -1.18 29.83 -1.13
N ALA A 251 -1.32 29.85 0.20
CA ALA A 251 -0.17 29.94 1.08
C ALA A 251 0.62 28.65 0.86
N ALA A 252 1.83 28.76 0.30
CA ALA A 252 2.78 27.66 0.27
C ALA A 252 2.93 27.16 1.71
N GLN A 253 2.40 25.97 2.00
CA GLN A 253 2.64 25.31 3.26
C GLN A 253 4.11 24.87 3.24
N GLU A 254 4.93 25.48 4.08
CA GLU A 254 6.33 25.09 4.21
C GLU A 254 6.42 23.68 4.80
N LEU A 255 7.11 22.78 4.09
CA LEU A 255 7.40 21.42 4.55
C LEU A 255 8.13 21.41 5.90
N PRO A 256 7.84 20.44 6.80
CA PRO A 256 8.62 20.26 8.03
C PRO A 256 10.12 20.01 7.75
N GLU A 257 11.00 20.66 8.51
CA GLU A 257 12.48 20.62 8.31
C GLU A 257 13.10 19.21 8.27
N TRP A 258 12.47 18.20 8.88
CA TRP A 258 12.98 16.83 8.92
C TRP A 258 12.62 16.01 7.67
N LEU A 259 11.65 16.48 6.87
CA LEU A 259 11.21 15.86 5.62
C LEU A 259 12.04 16.32 4.40
N GLY A 260 13.02 17.21 4.58
CA GLY A 260 14.06 17.46 3.58
C GLY A 260 13.80 18.53 2.50
N GLY A 261 12.71 19.31 2.57
CA GLY A 261 12.38 20.26 1.49
C GLY A 261 13.39 21.40 1.26
N SER A 262 13.34 22.07 0.11
CA SER A 262 14.33 23.09 -0.35
C SER A 262 14.62 24.24 0.64
N SER A 263 13.70 24.52 1.57
CA SER A 263 13.87 25.47 2.67
C SER A 263 14.81 24.96 3.77
N ALA A 264 14.95 23.65 3.97
CA ALA A 264 15.88 23.04 4.92
C ALA A 264 17.34 23.21 4.47
N GLU A 265 17.64 23.09 3.17
CA GLU A 265 19.00 23.35 2.66
C GLU A 265 19.38 24.83 2.71
N ALA A 266 18.45 25.74 2.37
CA ALA A 266 18.66 27.18 2.49
C ALA A 266 18.85 27.61 3.96
N THR A 267 18.14 26.97 4.89
CA THR A 267 18.23 27.24 6.33
C THR A 267 19.48 26.59 6.95
N ALA A 268 19.89 25.41 6.49
CA ALA A 268 21.11 24.74 6.91
C ALA A 268 22.38 25.46 6.43
N GLN A 269 22.36 26.05 5.23
CA GLN A 269 23.45 26.91 4.73
C GLN A 269 23.49 28.27 5.44
N ALA A 270 22.34 28.80 5.87
CA ALA A 270 22.26 30.05 6.62
C ALA A 270 22.59 29.88 8.13
N ASN A 271 22.35 28.70 8.70
CA ASN A 271 22.60 28.41 10.12
C ASN A 271 23.01 26.94 10.35
N PRO A 272 24.31 26.61 10.32
CA PRO A 272 24.80 25.23 10.46
C PRO A 272 24.62 24.63 11.87
N ASN A 273 24.02 25.38 12.80
CA ASN A 273 23.63 24.98 14.16
C ASN A 273 22.10 25.00 14.36
N GLY A 274 21.29 24.89 13.29
CA GLY A 274 19.85 24.66 13.40
C GLY A 274 19.54 23.46 14.29
N ASP A 275 18.46 23.54 15.05
CA ASP A 275 18.11 22.65 16.16
C ASP A 275 17.70 21.24 15.68
N ARG A 276 18.68 20.43 15.27
CA ARG A 276 18.48 19.04 14.84
C ARG A 276 17.79 18.18 15.91
N ARG A 277 18.04 18.47 17.19
CA ARG A 277 17.37 17.80 18.32
C ARG A 277 15.87 18.05 18.34
N GLY A 278 15.45 19.28 18.07
CA GLY A 278 14.04 19.63 17.98
C GLY A 278 13.35 19.03 16.76
N ALA A 279 14.08 18.67 15.70
CA ALA A 279 13.53 17.94 14.55
C ALA A 279 13.31 16.46 14.89
N ASP A 280 14.28 15.80 15.51
CA ASP A 280 14.19 14.40 15.96
C ASP A 280 13.07 14.21 17.01
N GLU A 281 12.98 15.09 18.02
CA GLU A 281 11.92 15.03 19.04
C GLU A 281 10.51 15.25 18.47
N ARG A 282 10.38 16.04 17.38
CA ARG A 282 9.11 16.24 16.66
C ARG A 282 8.72 15.00 15.85
N MET A 283 9.70 14.32 15.25
CA MET A 283 9.49 13.08 14.51
C MET A 283 9.01 11.95 15.43
N ASP A 284 9.68 11.77 16.58
CA ASP A 284 9.28 10.78 17.60
C ASP A 284 7.82 10.99 18.08
N GLU A 285 7.36 12.24 18.15
CA GLU A 285 5.99 12.59 18.55
C GLU A 285 4.97 12.29 17.43
N VAL A 286 5.36 12.50 16.16
CA VAL A 286 4.54 12.16 14.98
C VAL A 286 4.39 10.65 14.84
N GLU A 287 5.49 9.88 14.86
CA GLU A 287 5.46 8.42 14.73
C GLU A 287 4.60 7.79 15.83
N LYS A 288 4.79 8.25 17.07
CA LYS A 288 3.97 7.82 18.20
C LYS A 288 2.49 8.11 17.97
N THR A 289 2.16 9.29 17.47
CA THR A 289 0.77 9.65 17.14
C THR A 289 0.20 8.66 16.12
N VAL A 290 0.94 8.36 15.05
CA VAL A 290 0.51 7.42 13.99
C VAL A 290 0.28 6.00 14.53
N TYR A 291 1.18 5.45 15.33
CA TYR A 291 1.00 4.09 15.89
C TYR A 291 -0.20 3.96 16.83
N GLU A 292 -0.58 5.06 17.49
CA GLU A 292 -1.76 5.11 18.36
C GLU A 292 -3.07 5.37 17.59
N MET A 293 -3.02 5.75 16.32
CA MET A 293 -4.21 6.00 15.49
C MET A 293 -4.98 4.71 15.21
N PRO A 294 -6.26 4.59 15.63
CA PRO A 294 -7.09 3.43 15.31
C PRO A 294 -7.30 3.25 13.80
N LEU A 295 -7.28 4.34 13.04
CA LEU A 295 -7.38 4.33 11.58
C LEU A 295 -6.16 3.65 10.94
N TYR A 296 -4.95 3.97 11.41
CA TYR A 296 -3.70 3.34 10.95
C TYR A 296 -3.66 1.85 11.29
N GLN A 297 -4.09 1.46 12.50
CA GLN A 297 -4.15 0.05 12.89
C GLN A 297 -5.13 -0.75 12.03
N ARG A 298 -6.32 -0.22 11.75
CA ARG A 298 -7.29 -0.88 10.84
C ARG A 298 -6.74 -1.00 9.41
N PHE A 299 -6.04 0.01 8.93
CA PHE A 299 -5.42 -0.04 7.61
C PHE A 299 -4.28 -1.08 7.56
N ARG A 300 -3.45 -1.15 8.61
CA ARG A 300 -2.40 -2.17 8.75
C ARG A 300 -2.97 -3.60 8.81
N ASP A 301 -4.07 -3.80 9.54
CA ASP A 301 -4.76 -5.09 9.60
C ASP A 301 -5.33 -5.49 8.23
N TRP A 302 -5.93 -4.53 7.51
CA TRP A 302 -6.42 -4.75 6.15
C TRP A 302 -5.29 -5.09 5.18
N LEU A 303 -4.14 -4.40 5.25
CA LEU A 303 -2.96 -4.71 4.43
C LEU A 303 -2.45 -6.14 4.66
N ALA A 304 -2.40 -6.58 5.93
CA ALA A 304 -1.99 -7.94 6.28
C ALA A 304 -2.96 -9.02 5.76
N GLU A 305 -4.25 -8.71 5.70
CA GLU A 305 -5.27 -9.62 5.14
C GLU A 305 -5.25 -9.64 3.61
N THR A 306 -5.03 -8.49 2.96
CA THR A 306 -5.06 -8.35 1.50
C THR A 306 -3.90 -9.03 0.79
N TYR A 307 -2.71 -9.04 1.39
CA TYR A 307 -1.48 -9.48 0.71
C TYR A 307 -0.95 -10.87 1.13
N ASP A 308 -1.76 -11.70 1.81
CA ASP A 308 -1.52 -13.13 2.20
C ASP A 308 -0.05 -13.60 2.17
N ASP A 309 0.59 -13.78 3.34
CA ASP A 309 2.02 -14.07 3.55
C ASP A 309 3.00 -12.87 3.49
N VAL A 310 2.58 -11.66 3.86
CA VAL A 310 3.49 -10.53 4.10
C VAL A 310 4.10 -10.60 5.50
N ASP A 311 5.44 -10.63 5.59
CA ASP A 311 6.18 -10.58 6.87
C ASP A 311 6.00 -9.23 7.57
N GLU A 312 6.13 -9.18 8.90
CA GLU A 312 5.93 -7.94 9.67
C GLU A 312 6.99 -6.86 9.38
N ASP A 313 8.14 -7.28 8.82
CA ASP A 313 9.26 -6.46 8.35
C ASP A 313 9.13 -6.10 6.85
N SER A 314 7.94 -6.24 6.27
CA SER A 314 7.72 -5.86 4.88
C SER A 314 7.72 -4.35 4.71
N GLU A 315 8.45 -3.92 3.68
CA GLU A 315 8.54 -2.54 3.20
C GLU A 315 7.15 -1.88 3.00
N VAL A 316 6.12 -2.66 2.67
CA VAL A 316 4.73 -2.19 2.53
C VAL A 316 4.21 -1.52 3.82
N PHE A 317 4.59 -2.03 5.00
CA PHE A 317 4.16 -1.43 6.27
C PHE A 317 4.94 -0.17 6.61
N ASP A 318 6.22 -0.10 6.24
CA ASP A 318 7.07 1.08 6.46
C ASP A 318 6.62 2.23 5.56
N ILE A 319 6.32 1.93 4.30
CA ILE A 319 5.78 2.89 3.33
C ILE A 319 4.38 3.38 3.77
N ALA A 320 3.52 2.47 4.27
CA ALA A 320 2.23 2.85 4.85
C ALA A 320 2.37 3.72 6.11
N HIS A 321 3.37 3.44 6.95
CA HIS A 321 3.67 4.23 8.14
C HIS A 321 4.12 5.65 7.76
N LEU A 322 5.03 5.74 6.79
CA LEU A 322 5.56 7.00 6.27
C LEU A 322 4.44 7.92 5.75
N LEU A 323 3.48 7.38 4.98
CA LEU A 323 2.32 8.14 4.50
C LEU A 323 1.53 8.78 5.65
N PHE A 324 1.27 8.01 6.72
CA PHE A 324 0.54 8.52 7.89
C PHE A 324 1.36 9.55 8.66
N CYS A 325 2.68 9.39 8.75
CA CYS A 325 3.57 10.38 9.37
C CYS A 325 3.55 11.71 8.59
N ILE A 326 3.52 11.65 7.25
CA ILE A 326 3.36 12.82 6.40
C ILE A 326 1.99 13.47 6.65
N ALA A 327 0.91 12.68 6.67
CA ALA A 327 -0.44 13.19 6.92
C ALA A 327 -0.60 13.87 8.29
N VAL A 328 -0.07 13.26 9.36
CA VAL A 328 -0.09 13.85 10.70
C VAL A 328 0.74 15.11 10.77
N SER A 329 1.89 15.13 10.12
CA SER A 329 2.80 16.29 10.10
C SER A 329 2.24 17.47 9.32
N SER A 330 1.56 17.22 8.20
CA SER A 330 0.86 18.23 7.41
C SER A 330 -0.50 18.61 7.99
N ARG A 331 -0.99 17.84 8.97
CA ARG A 331 -2.35 17.95 9.53
C ARG A 331 -3.45 17.69 8.49
N ALA A 332 -3.15 16.86 7.49
CA ALA A 332 -4.13 16.36 6.55
C ALA A 332 -5.09 15.38 7.27
N ASP A 333 -6.38 15.70 7.30
CA ASP A 333 -7.39 14.82 7.87
C ASP A 333 -7.78 13.72 6.89
N ILE A 334 -6.94 12.69 6.80
CA ILE A 334 -7.16 11.56 5.89
C ILE A 334 -8.35 10.69 6.30
N ASP A 335 -9.05 10.98 7.40
CA ASP A 335 -10.30 10.29 7.72
C ASP A 335 -11.47 10.72 6.81
N GLU A 336 -11.33 11.88 6.16
CA GLU A 336 -12.26 12.43 5.19
C GLU A 336 -11.62 12.54 3.80
N PRO A 337 -12.39 12.37 2.70
CA PRO A 337 -11.86 12.45 1.34
C PRO A 337 -11.16 13.78 1.02
N GLU A 338 -11.64 14.89 1.59
CA GLU A 338 -11.06 16.22 1.38
C GLU A 338 -9.64 16.34 1.92
N GLY A 339 -9.28 15.60 2.99
CA GLY A 339 -7.92 15.62 3.52
C GLY A 339 -6.90 14.90 2.65
N ILE A 340 -7.34 14.12 1.65
CA ILE A 340 -6.45 13.52 0.65
C ILE A 340 -5.90 14.59 -0.30
N ASP A 341 -6.66 15.65 -0.59
CA ASP A 341 -6.19 16.75 -1.42
C ASP A 341 -5.03 17.48 -0.73
N ASP A 342 -5.17 17.76 0.57
CA ASP A 342 -4.12 18.40 1.38
C ASP A 342 -2.86 17.51 1.47
N LEU A 343 -3.04 16.18 1.58
CA LEU A 343 -1.93 15.23 1.59
C LEU A 343 -1.22 15.16 0.23
N LEU A 344 -1.97 15.14 -0.87
CA LEU A 344 -1.40 15.11 -2.22
C LEU A 344 -0.61 16.38 -2.54
N ASP A 345 -1.08 17.56 -2.14
CA ASP A 345 -0.34 18.81 -2.33
C ASP A 345 1.03 18.77 -1.62
N VAL A 346 1.11 18.13 -0.44
CA VAL A 346 2.37 17.91 0.28
C VAL A 346 3.23 16.87 -0.44
N LEU A 347 2.65 15.76 -0.89
CA LEU A 347 3.39 14.73 -1.63
C LEU A 347 4.00 15.29 -2.93
N GLU A 348 3.23 16.09 -3.69
CA GLU A 348 3.71 16.72 -4.92
C GLU A 348 4.88 17.68 -4.69
N SER A 349 5.00 18.27 -3.50
CA SER A 349 6.16 19.12 -3.18
C SER A 349 7.47 18.33 -3.06
N PHE A 350 7.43 17.07 -2.59
CA PHE A 350 8.60 16.17 -2.60
C PHE A 350 9.05 15.82 -4.02
N ALA A 351 8.10 15.72 -4.96
CA ALA A 351 8.39 15.51 -6.37
C ALA A 351 9.19 16.68 -6.97
N VAL A 352 8.78 17.91 -6.66
CA VAL A 352 9.43 19.13 -7.14
C VAL A 352 10.83 19.26 -6.57
N ASP A 353 10.98 19.07 -5.25
CA ASP A 353 12.28 19.12 -4.59
C ASP A 353 13.23 18.02 -5.13
N GLY A 354 12.70 16.81 -5.36
CA GLY A 354 13.47 15.71 -5.95
C GLY A 354 13.96 15.96 -7.37
N GLN A 355 13.16 16.63 -8.21
CA GLN A 355 13.60 17.06 -9.55
C GLN A 355 14.73 18.09 -9.48
N GLU A 356 14.65 19.07 -8.58
CA GLU A 356 15.70 20.08 -8.39
C GLU A 356 17.01 19.50 -7.86
N GLU A 357 16.95 18.41 -7.09
CA GLU A 357 18.11 17.67 -6.59
C GLU A 357 18.74 16.77 -7.66
N ALA A 358 17.92 16.09 -8.46
CA ALA A 358 18.38 15.23 -9.56
C ALA A 358 19.17 16.02 -10.63
N GLU A 359 18.84 17.29 -10.85
CA GLU A 359 19.63 18.17 -11.73
C GLU A 359 21.05 18.48 -11.20
N LYS A 360 21.31 18.22 -9.90
CA LYS A 360 22.55 18.60 -9.19
C LYS A 360 23.44 17.40 -8.83
N THR A 361 22.93 16.17 -8.89
CA THR A 361 23.63 14.96 -8.41
C THR A 361 23.34 13.72 -9.27
N ASP A 362 24.36 12.88 -9.50
CA ASP A 362 24.20 11.58 -10.17
C ASP A 362 23.63 10.54 -9.17
N GLY A 363 22.30 10.49 -9.00
CA GLY A 363 21.60 9.54 -8.13
C GLY A 363 20.11 9.87 -7.97
N GLU A 364 19.30 8.90 -7.53
CA GLU A 364 17.88 9.10 -7.23
C GLU A 364 17.74 9.93 -5.94
N SER A 365 16.99 11.03 -5.99
CA SER A 365 16.82 11.92 -4.84
C SER A 365 16.01 11.22 -3.74
N PRO A 366 16.39 11.34 -2.45
CA PRO A 366 15.58 10.86 -1.33
C PRO A 366 14.13 11.39 -1.36
N SER A 367 13.92 12.63 -1.82
CA SER A 367 12.59 13.23 -1.97
C SER A 367 11.76 12.54 -3.07
N THR A 368 12.40 12.09 -4.15
CA THR A 368 11.74 11.28 -5.18
C THR A 368 11.30 9.92 -4.64
N VAL A 369 12.16 9.25 -3.86
CA VAL A 369 11.83 7.95 -3.24
C VAL A 369 10.66 8.09 -2.28
N ILE A 370 10.70 9.06 -1.36
CA ILE A 370 9.60 9.35 -0.42
C ILE A 370 8.28 9.59 -1.16
N PHE A 371 8.32 10.33 -2.26
CA PHE A 371 7.12 10.63 -3.05
C PHE A 371 6.52 9.39 -3.71
N LEU A 372 7.35 8.56 -4.37
CA LEU A 372 6.92 7.35 -5.06
C LEU A 372 6.33 6.33 -4.08
N ASP A 373 7.06 6.04 -3.00
CA ASP A 373 6.64 5.12 -1.94
C ASP A 373 5.30 5.58 -1.33
N SER A 374 5.20 6.87 -0.98
CA SER A 374 3.98 7.41 -0.37
C SER A 374 2.77 7.33 -1.30
N LEU A 375 2.94 7.44 -2.63
CA LEU A 375 1.84 7.27 -3.58
C LEU A 375 1.36 5.81 -3.66
N GLU A 376 2.26 4.84 -3.54
CA GLU A 376 1.90 3.43 -3.44
C GLU A 376 1.11 3.12 -2.15
N ALA A 377 1.58 3.62 -1.00
CA ALA A 377 0.85 3.53 0.26
C ALA A 377 -0.53 4.22 0.18
N LEU A 378 -0.63 5.34 -0.52
CA LEU A 378 -1.87 6.11 -0.65
C LEU A 378 -2.91 5.36 -1.48
N ASP A 379 -2.50 4.69 -2.55
CA ASP A 379 -3.41 3.83 -3.33
C ASP A 379 -3.98 2.70 -2.47
N ASN A 380 -3.12 2.02 -1.72
CA ASN A 380 -3.55 0.98 -0.77
C ASN A 380 -4.50 1.52 0.29
N TYR A 381 -4.23 2.72 0.82
CA TYR A 381 -5.11 3.38 1.80
C TYR A 381 -6.49 3.68 1.21
N LEU A 382 -6.56 4.16 -0.03
CA LEU A 382 -7.82 4.47 -0.69
C LEU A 382 -8.63 3.20 -1.01
N ARG A 383 -7.97 2.08 -1.35
CA ARG A 383 -8.63 0.76 -1.45
C ARG A 383 -9.21 0.31 -0.11
N PHE A 384 -8.45 0.41 0.97
CA PHE A 384 -8.94 0.16 2.34
C PHE A 384 -10.19 1.01 2.67
N ARG A 385 -10.20 2.29 2.29
CA ARG A 385 -11.37 3.16 2.49
C ARG A 385 -12.57 2.71 1.64
N MET A 386 -12.35 2.31 0.40
CA MET A 386 -13.43 1.79 -0.44
C MET A 386 -14.01 0.46 0.09
N ASP A 387 -13.19 -0.39 0.70
CA ASP A 387 -13.62 -1.69 1.24
C ASP A 387 -14.36 -1.58 2.58
N THR A 388 -13.98 -0.61 3.42
CA THR A 388 -14.39 -0.58 4.83
C THR A 388 -15.34 0.56 5.21
N ASP A 389 -15.46 1.60 4.38
CA ASP A 389 -16.34 2.75 4.63
C ASP A 389 -17.82 2.40 4.37
N GLU A 390 -18.74 2.98 5.14
CA GLU A 390 -20.18 2.75 4.95
C GLU A 390 -20.70 3.37 3.64
N SER A 391 -19.99 4.35 3.07
CA SER A 391 -20.33 5.01 1.81
C SER A 391 -19.11 5.13 0.89
N PRO A 392 -18.63 4.02 0.29
CA PRO A 392 -17.40 3.97 -0.51
C PRO A 392 -17.32 5.01 -1.63
N GLU A 393 -18.45 5.32 -2.27
CA GLU A 393 -18.58 6.25 -3.39
C GLU A 393 -18.01 7.66 -3.10
N ARG A 394 -17.96 8.06 -1.82
CA ARG A 394 -17.41 9.37 -1.42
C ARG A 394 -15.90 9.47 -1.62
N TRP A 395 -15.19 8.35 -1.73
CA TRP A 395 -13.75 8.26 -1.92
C TRP A 395 -13.33 8.28 -3.40
N ASN A 396 -14.27 8.14 -4.34
CA ASN A 396 -13.98 8.06 -5.78
C ASN A 396 -13.19 9.28 -6.31
N SER A 397 -13.50 10.48 -5.83
CA SER A 397 -12.80 11.70 -6.26
C SER A 397 -11.35 11.75 -5.75
N ALA A 398 -11.14 11.40 -4.48
CA ALA A 398 -9.82 11.35 -3.87
C ALA A 398 -8.94 10.28 -4.52
N ARG A 399 -9.50 9.08 -4.77
CA ARG A 399 -8.84 8.01 -5.52
C ARG A 399 -8.45 8.44 -6.93
N ALA A 400 -9.36 9.04 -7.68
CA ALA A 400 -9.05 9.53 -9.03
C ALA A 400 -7.90 10.56 -9.03
N ARG A 401 -7.78 11.38 -7.98
CA ARG A 401 -6.70 12.36 -7.87
C ARG A 401 -5.37 11.72 -7.48
N ALA A 402 -5.36 10.76 -6.56
CA ALA A 402 -4.17 10.00 -6.20
C ALA A 402 -3.64 9.15 -7.37
N GLU A 403 -4.52 8.48 -8.12
CA GLU A 403 -4.19 7.78 -9.36
C GLU A 403 -3.53 8.72 -10.37
N ALA A 404 -4.08 9.92 -10.56
CA ALA A 404 -3.49 10.93 -11.45
C ALA A 404 -2.12 11.46 -10.98
N ALA A 405 -1.84 11.44 -9.66
CA ALA A 405 -0.53 11.78 -9.12
C ALA A 405 0.47 10.64 -9.37
N SER A 406 0.12 9.40 -9.04
CA SER A 406 0.94 8.21 -9.32
C SER A 406 1.31 8.10 -10.79
N MET A 407 0.34 8.24 -11.70
CA MET A 407 0.59 8.21 -13.13
C MET A 407 1.59 9.29 -13.60
N ARG A 408 1.72 10.44 -12.91
CA ARG A 408 2.63 11.52 -13.35
C ARG A 408 4.10 11.18 -13.08
N THR A 409 4.36 10.20 -12.23
CA THR A 409 5.69 9.85 -11.72
C THR A 409 6.30 8.66 -12.42
N ASP A 410 5.51 7.64 -12.71
CA ASP A 410 5.94 6.51 -13.51
C ASP A 410 6.25 7.02 -14.94
N PRO A 411 7.45 6.76 -15.48
CA PRO A 411 7.86 7.22 -16.80
C PRO A 411 6.85 6.91 -17.92
N LEU A 412 6.18 5.76 -17.85
CA LEU A 412 5.27 5.32 -18.91
C LEU A 412 3.90 6.03 -18.88
N PRO A 413 3.10 5.96 -17.80
CA PRO A 413 1.89 6.76 -17.70
C PRO A 413 2.18 8.27 -17.80
N SER A 414 3.32 8.76 -17.31
CA SER A 414 3.69 10.18 -17.42
C SER A 414 3.90 10.59 -18.88
N ALA A 415 4.64 9.79 -19.66
CA ALA A 415 4.80 10.04 -21.09
C ALA A 415 3.47 9.97 -21.86
N LEU A 416 2.58 9.06 -21.49
CA LEU A 416 1.23 8.98 -22.07
C LEU A 416 0.38 10.21 -21.72
N MET A 417 0.43 10.71 -20.48
CA MET A 417 -0.25 11.95 -20.09
C MET A 417 0.32 13.17 -20.81
N ALA A 418 1.65 13.28 -20.90
CA ALA A 418 2.29 14.32 -21.69
C ALA A 418 1.85 14.26 -23.16
N ALA A 419 1.66 13.05 -23.72
CA ALA A 419 1.10 12.88 -25.06
C ALA A 419 -0.39 13.30 -25.14
N VAL A 420 -1.20 13.03 -24.11
CA VAL A 420 -2.60 13.52 -24.03
C VAL A 420 -2.62 15.05 -24.05
N GLU A 421 -1.80 15.70 -23.22
CA GLU A 421 -1.72 17.15 -23.08
C GLU A 421 -1.16 17.83 -24.34
N ALA A 422 -0.04 17.31 -24.87
CA ALA A 422 0.59 17.84 -26.07
C ALA A 422 -0.31 17.73 -27.32
N ASN A 423 -1.27 16.82 -27.30
CA ASN A 423 -2.25 16.64 -28.38
C ASN A 423 -3.67 17.11 -27.97
N ALA A 424 -3.77 17.99 -26.97
CA ALA A 424 -5.04 18.61 -26.60
C ALA A 424 -5.61 19.42 -27.78
N LEU A 425 -6.88 19.17 -28.08
CA LEU A 425 -7.63 19.92 -29.09
C LEU A 425 -8.25 21.16 -28.45
N ASN A 426 -8.27 22.26 -29.20
CA ASN A 426 -8.96 23.47 -28.76
C ASN A 426 -10.50 23.37 -28.97
N GLU A 427 -11.26 24.30 -28.38
CA GLU A 427 -12.72 24.30 -28.48
C GLU A 427 -13.25 24.32 -29.92
N GLU A 428 -12.57 25.03 -30.82
CA GLU A 428 -12.96 25.10 -32.25
C GLU A 428 -12.78 23.74 -32.95
N GLN A 429 -11.70 23.03 -32.64
CA GLN A 429 -11.43 21.68 -33.15
C GLN A 429 -12.40 20.66 -32.55
N LEU A 430 -12.71 20.77 -31.26
CA LEU A 430 -13.66 19.89 -30.57
C LEU A 430 -15.10 20.05 -31.09
N ALA A 431 -15.49 21.27 -31.46
CA ALA A 431 -16.80 21.54 -32.04
C ALA A 431 -16.96 21.05 -33.48
N GLN A 432 -15.85 20.78 -34.19
CA GLN A 432 -15.90 20.27 -35.56
C GLN A 432 -16.22 18.76 -35.58
N PRO A 433 -17.02 18.29 -36.55
CA PRO A 433 -17.24 16.86 -36.70
C PRO A 433 -15.97 16.15 -37.18
N LEU A 434 -15.77 14.90 -36.73
CA LEU A 434 -14.65 14.07 -37.19
C LEU A 434 -14.88 13.65 -38.65
N PRO A 435 -14.07 14.10 -39.62
CA PRO A 435 -14.30 13.75 -41.01
C PRO A 435 -13.92 12.28 -41.27
N ASN A 436 -14.82 11.53 -41.94
CA ASN A 436 -14.58 10.18 -42.47
C ASN A 436 -14.16 9.12 -41.44
N ASN A 437 -14.88 9.01 -40.32
CA ASN A 437 -14.67 7.92 -39.36
C ASN A 437 -15.75 6.83 -39.50
N ASN A 438 -15.33 5.58 -39.74
CA ASN A 438 -16.22 4.44 -39.95
C ASN A 438 -17.00 4.06 -38.68
N LEU A 439 -16.42 4.25 -37.49
CA LEU A 439 -17.10 4.01 -36.22
C LEU A 439 -18.22 5.01 -36.00
N VAL A 440 -17.97 6.31 -36.23
CA VAL A 440 -19.01 7.36 -36.10
C VAL A 440 -20.16 7.12 -37.07
N THR A 441 -19.84 6.82 -38.33
CA THR A 441 -20.84 6.50 -39.35
C THR A 441 -21.59 5.21 -39.01
N GLY A 442 -20.90 4.23 -38.44
CA GLY A 442 -21.46 2.96 -38.02
C GLY A 442 -22.43 3.09 -36.85
N VAL A 443 -22.13 3.92 -35.85
CA VAL A 443 -23.04 4.20 -34.72
C VAL A 443 -24.34 4.83 -35.23
N ALA A 444 -24.27 5.83 -36.10
CA ALA A 444 -25.46 6.45 -36.70
C ALA A 444 -26.30 5.42 -37.48
N SER A 445 -25.63 4.59 -38.29
CA SER A 445 -26.27 3.52 -39.06
C SER A 445 -26.84 2.39 -38.19
N MET A 446 -26.24 2.15 -37.03
CA MET A 446 -26.73 1.19 -36.03
C MET A 446 -27.99 1.72 -35.35
N LEU A 447 -28.06 3.01 -35.01
CA LEU A 447 -29.26 3.64 -34.47
C LEU A 447 -30.43 3.60 -35.47
N GLU A 448 -30.16 3.83 -36.76
CA GLU A 448 -31.16 3.63 -37.82
C GLU A 448 -31.65 2.18 -37.87
N TRP A 449 -30.73 1.22 -37.77
CA TRP A 449 -31.07 -0.20 -37.73
C TRP A 449 -31.92 -0.56 -36.50
N ILE A 450 -31.61 -0.02 -35.32
CA ILE A 450 -32.39 -0.24 -34.09
C ILE A 450 -33.81 0.34 -34.23
N GLY A 451 -33.96 1.52 -34.84
CA GLY A 451 -35.24 2.22 -34.93
C GLY A 451 -35.77 2.63 -33.54
N ASP A 452 -37.08 2.53 -33.31
CA ASP A 452 -37.67 2.82 -32.00
C ASP A 452 -37.29 1.77 -30.94
N PHE A 453 -37.21 0.51 -31.36
CA PHE A 453 -36.66 -0.61 -30.59
C PHE A 453 -36.41 -1.80 -31.51
N ARG A 454 -35.46 -2.66 -31.15
CA ARG A 454 -35.18 -3.92 -31.84
C ARG A 454 -35.07 -5.09 -30.88
N GLN A 455 -35.38 -6.29 -31.36
CA GLN A 455 -35.28 -7.52 -30.58
C GLN A 455 -33.86 -8.05 -30.58
N VAL A 456 -33.33 -8.34 -29.40
CA VAL A 456 -31.99 -8.91 -29.17
C VAL A 456 -32.11 -10.31 -28.54
N THR A 457 -30.98 -10.96 -28.22
CA THR A 457 -30.98 -12.23 -27.49
C THR A 457 -31.45 -12.04 -26.04
N GLY A 458 -31.62 -13.14 -25.29
CA GLY A 458 -31.93 -13.09 -23.86
C GLY A 458 -30.82 -12.46 -23.01
N THR A 459 -29.59 -12.41 -23.52
CA THR A 459 -28.43 -11.74 -22.92
C THR A 459 -28.22 -10.32 -23.45
N GLY A 460 -29.15 -9.79 -24.25
CA GLY A 460 -29.05 -8.42 -24.77
C GLY A 460 -28.20 -8.24 -26.02
N ARG A 461 -27.62 -9.31 -26.58
CA ARG A 461 -26.71 -9.25 -27.74
C ARG A 461 -27.44 -9.28 -29.09
N VAL A 462 -26.77 -8.82 -30.15
CA VAL A 462 -27.28 -8.94 -31.52
C VAL A 462 -27.57 -10.41 -31.83
N LYS A 463 -28.74 -10.68 -32.42
CA LYS A 463 -29.12 -12.05 -32.77
C LYS A 463 -28.23 -12.55 -33.90
N ARG A 464 -27.91 -13.84 -33.86
CA ARG A 464 -27.10 -14.50 -34.90
C ARG A 464 -27.59 -14.22 -36.33
N ALA A 465 -28.90 -14.23 -36.56
CA ALA A 465 -29.47 -13.97 -37.88
C ALA A 465 -29.21 -12.55 -38.40
N ASP A 466 -28.93 -11.61 -37.50
CA ASP A 466 -28.77 -10.19 -37.81
C ASP A 466 -27.30 -9.75 -37.79
N ILE A 467 -26.35 -10.64 -37.45
CA ILE A 467 -24.91 -10.31 -37.34
C ILE A 467 -24.39 -9.65 -38.62
N ALA A 468 -24.74 -10.18 -39.80
CA ALA A 468 -24.25 -9.63 -41.06
C ALA A 468 -24.73 -8.19 -41.32
N GLU A 469 -25.99 -7.90 -41.00
CA GLU A 469 -26.54 -6.55 -41.16
C GLU A 469 -25.93 -5.57 -40.15
N ALA A 470 -25.76 -6.02 -38.90
CA ALA A 470 -25.23 -5.21 -37.81
C ALA A 470 -23.72 -4.93 -37.97
N ALA A 471 -22.91 -5.97 -38.20
CA ALA A 471 -21.46 -5.85 -38.42
C ALA A 471 -21.14 -5.01 -39.67
N GLY A 472 -21.94 -5.15 -40.72
CA GLY A 472 -21.81 -4.36 -41.94
C GLY A 472 -22.00 -2.86 -41.72
N LYS A 473 -22.63 -2.42 -40.62
CA LYS A 473 -22.72 -0.99 -40.27
C LYS A 473 -21.37 -0.38 -39.94
N PHE A 474 -20.44 -1.19 -39.43
CA PHE A 474 -19.07 -0.79 -39.14
C PHE A 474 -18.09 -1.15 -40.28
N GLY A 475 -18.61 -1.61 -41.42
CA GLY A 475 -17.77 -2.04 -42.55
C GLY A 475 -17.15 -3.43 -42.39
N ILE A 476 -17.62 -4.22 -41.42
CA ILE A 476 -17.09 -5.55 -41.12
C ILE A 476 -17.85 -6.62 -41.91
N ASP A 477 -17.13 -7.46 -42.64
CA ASP A 477 -17.70 -8.62 -43.34
C ASP A 477 -17.80 -9.81 -42.39
N ALA A 478 -18.96 -9.93 -41.72
CA ALA A 478 -19.23 -11.02 -40.80
C ALA A 478 -20.58 -11.71 -41.11
N VAL A 479 -20.66 -13.01 -40.86
CA VAL A 479 -21.89 -13.80 -41.10
C VAL A 479 -22.18 -14.70 -39.91
N GLY A 480 -23.41 -14.59 -39.40
CA GLY A 480 -23.90 -15.46 -38.34
C GLY A 480 -24.19 -16.88 -38.82
N VAL A 481 -23.51 -17.89 -38.29
CA VAL A 481 -23.63 -19.28 -38.75
C VAL A 481 -23.90 -20.31 -37.65
N ALA A 482 -24.55 -21.40 -38.04
CA ALA A 482 -24.55 -22.63 -37.23
C ALA A 482 -23.22 -23.38 -37.45
N SER A 483 -22.88 -24.32 -36.56
CA SER A 483 -21.56 -24.97 -36.40
C SER A 483 -20.92 -25.67 -37.62
N ASN A 484 -21.51 -25.63 -38.82
CA ASN A 484 -21.06 -26.33 -40.03
C ASN A 484 -21.05 -25.42 -41.29
N ALA A 485 -20.56 -24.19 -41.19
CA ALA A 485 -20.44 -23.31 -42.36
C ALA A 485 -19.20 -23.63 -43.19
N ARG A 486 -19.26 -23.28 -44.49
CA ARG A 486 -18.09 -23.27 -45.37
C ARG A 486 -17.44 -21.90 -45.23
N TYR A 487 -16.14 -21.89 -44.94
CA TYR A 487 -15.38 -20.67 -44.68
C TYR A 487 -14.79 -20.15 -45.99
N ASP A 488 -15.17 -18.93 -46.36
CA ASP A 488 -14.52 -18.13 -47.40
C ASP A 488 -13.46 -17.21 -46.73
N ASP A 489 -12.33 -16.99 -47.40
CA ASP A 489 -11.27 -16.10 -46.89
C ASP A 489 -11.77 -14.65 -46.80
N GLY A 490 -11.49 -13.98 -45.67
CA GLY A 490 -11.86 -12.58 -45.42
C GLY A 490 -13.26 -12.36 -44.83
N VAL A 491 -14.05 -13.41 -44.64
CA VAL A 491 -15.37 -13.34 -43.98
C VAL A 491 -15.27 -13.90 -42.56
N ASN A 492 -15.68 -13.12 -41.55
CA ASN A 492 -15.76 -13.60 -40.17
C ASN A 492 -17.06 -14.40 -39.95
N TYR A 493 -16.94 -15.72 -39.81
CA TYR A 493 -18.07 -16.60 -39.54
C TYR A 493 -18.29 -16.80 -38.04
N ALA A 494 -19.33 -16.17 -37.52
CA ALA A 494 -19.57 -16.05 -36.08
C ALA A 494 -20.80 -16.84 -35.62
N ARG A 495 -20.71 -17.56 -34.50
CA ARG A 495 -21.81 -18.30 -33.86
C ARG A 495 -22.64 -17.41 -32.92
N SER A 496 -22.02 -16.36 -32.39
CA SER A 496 -22.63 -15.29 -31.60
C SER A 496 -22.07 -13.94 -32.05
N ALA A 497 -22.72 -12.84 -31.65
CA ALA A 497 -22.19 -11.50 -31.92
C ALA A 497 -20.84 -11.26 -31.22
N ASP A 498 -20.59 -11.97 -30.11
CA ASP A 498 -19.37 -11.87 -29.32
C ASP A 498 -18.13 -12.45 -30.05
N GLU A 499 -18.33 -13.24 -31.12
CA GLU A 499 -17.24 -13.73 -31.98
C GLU A 499 -16.89 -12.71 -33.11
N VAL A 500 -17.51 -11.53 -33.12
CA VAL A 500 -17.20 -10.42 -34.04
C VAL A 500 -16.63 -9.25 -33.22
N PRO A 501 -15.30 -9.15 -33.05
CA PRO A 501 -14.71 -8.30 -32.01
C PRO A 501 -15.10 -6.81 -32.11
N VAL A 502 -15.06 -6.22 -33.30
CA VAL A 502 -15.49 -4.82 -33.51
C VAL A 502 -16.97 -4.60 -33.14
N LEU A 503 -17.84 -5.56 -33.46
CA LEU A 503 -19.27 -5.45 -33.14
C LEU A 503 -19.50 -5.63 -31.64
N GLU A 504 -18.80 -6.55 -31.01
CA GLU A 504 -18.87 -6.82 -29.57
C GLU A 504 -18.45 -5.58 -28.77
N ALA A 505 -17.25 -5.06 -29.04
CA ALA A 505 -16.70 -3.89 -28.36
C ALA A 505 -17.57 -2.65 -28.58
N MET A 506 -17.99 -2.37 -29.82
CA MET A 506 -18.83 -1.21 -30.08
C MET A 506 -20.22 -1.33 -29.46
N TRP A 507 -20.77 -2.55 -29.35
CA TRP A 507 -22.04 -2.77 -28.64
C TRP A 507 -21.93 -2.45 -27.16
N ALA A 508 -20.84 -2.87 -26.51
CA ALA A 508 -20.55 -2.56 -25.12
C ALA A 508 -20.37 -1.04 -24.92
N VAL A 509 -19.54 -0.40 -25.75
CA VAL A 509 -19.29 1.05 -25.68
C VAL A 509 -20.55 1.87 -25.90
N MET A 510 -21.38 1.53 -26.90
CA MET A 510 -22.65 2.23 -27.13
C MET A 510 -23.61 2.11 -25.94
N GLN A 511 -23.57 0.99 -25.22
CA GLN A 511 -24.39 0.80 -24.02
C GLN A 511 -23.84 1.66 -22.86
N SER A 512 -22.54 1.61 -22.60
CA SER A 512 -21.89 2.39 -21.53
C SER A 512 -21.98 3.90 -21.77
N ALA A 513 -21.94 4.34 -23.03
CA ALA A 513 -22.09 5.74 -23.42
C ALA A 513 -23.56 6.22 -23.48
N GLU A 514 -24.51 5.41 -23.02
CA GLU A 514 -25.96 5.70 -23.05
C GLU A 514 -26.49 6.07 -24.45
N ILE A 515 -25.87 5.54 -25.51
CA ILE A 515 -26.34 5.66 -26.89
C ILE A 515 -27.45 4.64 -27.12
N ILE A 516 -27.33 3.46 -26.51
CA ILE A 516 -28.36 2.42 -26.49
C ILE A 516 -28.65 1.98 -25.06
N GLU A 517 -29.87 1.50 -24.83
CA GLU A 517 -30.24 0.83 -23.59
C GLU A 517 -30.87 -0.53 -23.89
N ILE A 518 -30.55 -1.52 -23.05
CA ILE A 518 -31.06 -2.88 -23.16
C ILE A 518 -32.05 -3.15 -22.03
N THR A 519 -33.28 -3.53 -22.40
CA THR A 519 -34.36 -3.86 -21.46
C THR A 519 -34.88 -5.27 -21.74
N GLY A 520 -34.35 -6.24 -20.99
CA GLY A 520 -34.66 -7.66 -21.20
C GLY A 520 -34.18 -8.12 -22.59
N THR A 521 -35.12 -8.36 -23.51
CA THR A 521 -34.82 -8.85 -24.87
C THR A 521 -34.95 -7.77 -25.95
N LYS A 522 -34.91 -6.50 -25.55
CA LYS A 522 -35.03 -5.37 -26.48
C LYS A 522 -33.90 -4.38 -26.27
N VAL A 523 -33.42 -3.83 -27.37
CA VAL A 523 -32.54 -2.66 -27.41
C VAL A 523 -33.32 -1.48 -27.96
N ARG A 524 -33.05 -0.28 -27.47
CA ARG A 524 -33.63 0.97 -27.98
C ARG A 524 -32.62 2.12 -27.84
N PRO A 525 -32.77 3.22 -28.61
CA PRO A 525 -31.96 4.41 -28.43
C PRO A 525 -32.13 4.98 -27.01
N ALA A 526 -31.02 5.41 -26.39
CA ALA A 526 -30.98 6.00 -25.06
C ALA A 526 -30.68 7.51 -25.11
N GLY A 527 -30.35 8.12 -23.96
CA GLY A 527 -30.27 9.58 -23.79
C GLY A 527 -29.29 10.29 -24.72
N ALA A 528 -28.17 9.65 -25.05
CA ALA A 528 -27.16 10.22 -25.94
C ALA A 528 -27.48 10.03 -27.44
N ALA A 529 -28.43 9.15 -27.81
CA ALA A 529 -28.64 8.71 -29.19
C ALA A 529 -28.91 9.84 -30.19
N ASP A 530 -29.65 10.88 -29.78
CA ASP A 530 -30.07 11.95 -30.68
C ASP A 530 -28.90 12.76 -31.24
N GLN A 531 -27.80 12.86 -30.49
CA GLN A 531 -26.58 13.52 -30.95
C GLN A 531 -25.90 12.77 -32.10
N TRP A 532 -26.12 11.45 -32.18
CA TRP A 532 -25.48 10.55 -33.15
C TRP A 532 -26.30 10.30 -34.42
N ARG A 533 -27.61 10.55 -34.39
CA ARG A 533 -28.52 10.21 -35.51
C ARG A 533 -28.17 10.91 -36.84
N SER A 534 -27.55 12.10 -36.79
CA SER A 534 -27.17 12.84 -38.00
C SER A 534 -25.94 12.25 -38.69
N GLY A 535 -25.12 11.48 -37.99
CA GLY A 535 -23.77 11.07 -38.43
C GLY A 535 -22.74 12.21 -38.42
N GLU A 536 -23.15 13.45 -38.13
CA GLU A 536 -22.29 14.63 -37.99
C GLU A 536 -22.17 14.94 -36.49
N VAL A 537 -21.35 14.14 -35.82
CA VAL A 537 -21.08 14.25 -34.37
C VAL A 537 -19.80 15.05 -34.18
N SER A 538 -19.82 16.02 -33.27
CA SER A 538 -18.63 16.80 -32.90
C SER A 538 -17.51 15.87 -32.37
N ALA A 539 -16.26 16.29 -32.55
CA ALA A 539 -15.13 15.56 -31.98
C ALA A 539 -15.21 15.42 -30.46
N ASP A 540 -15.77 16.43 -29.78
CA ASP A 540 -16.03 16.39 -28.33
C ASP A 540 -16.89 15.19 -27.90
N THR A 541 -17.96 14.90 -28.66
CA THR A 541 -18.84 13.75 -28.38
C THR A 541 -18.27 12.44 -28.91
N ALA A 542 -17.59 12.47 -30.06
CA ALA A 542 -17.14 11.26 -30.76
C ALA A 542 -15.84 10.66 -30.18
N LEU A 543 -14.88 11.50 -29.79
CA LEU A 543 -13.57 11.02 -29.31
C LEU A 543 -13.67 10.16 -28.04
N PRO A 544 -14.46 10.50 -27.00
CA PRO A 544 -14.60 9.63 -25.83
C PRO A 544 -15.11 8.23 -26.17
N VAL A 545 -16.06 8.12 -27.10
CA VAL A 545 -16.60 6.83 -27.58
C VAL A 545 -15.53 6.04 -28.35
N ILE A 546 -14.75 6.72 -29.21
CA ILE A 546 -13.64 6.09 -29.92
C ILE A 546 -12.56 5.59 -28.94
N GLY A 547 -12.27 6.34 -27.87
CA GLY A 547 -11.30 5.93 -26.87
C GLY A 547 -11.73 4.75 -26.04
N ALA A 548 -12.99 4.74 -25.60
CA ALA A 548 -13.58 3.58 -24.96
C ALA A 548 -13.50 2.35 -25.87
N PHE A 549 -13.80 2.50 -27.17
CA PHE A 549 -13.64 1.42 -28.13
C PHE A 549 -12.19 0.92 -28.24
N ILE A 550 -11.21 1.81 -28.37
CA ILE A 550 -9.79 1.40 -28.41
C ILE A 550 -9.41 0.68 -27.12
N TYR A 551 -9.82 1.19 -25.96
CA TYR A 551 -9.57 0.56 -24.67
C TYR A 551 -10.14 -0.87 -24.60
N GLU A 552 -11.41 -1.09 -24.96
CA GLU A 552 -12.04 -2.42 -24.96
C GLU A 552 -11.27 -3.40 -25.86
N ARG A 553 -10.84 -2.95 -27.03
CA ARG A 553 -10.05 -3.77 -27.97
C ARG A 553 -8.67 -4.15 -27.41
N LEU A 554 -7.99 -3.21 -26.75
CA LEU A 554 -6.70 -3.50 -26.12
C LEU A 554 -6.87 -4.41 -24.89
N LEU A 555 -7.97 -4.25 -24.16
CA LEU A 555 -8.33 -5.10 -23.03
C LEU A 555 -8.58 -6.55 -23.49
N ASP A 556 -9.22 -6.76 -24.64
CA ASP A 556 -9.35 -8.09 -25.26
C ASP A 556 -7.98 -8.73 -25.53
N VAL A 557 -7.01 -7.96 -26.05
CA VAL A 557 -5.66 -8.46 -26.30
C VAL A 557 -5.02 -8.94 -24.99
N VAL A 558 -5.14 -8.18 -23.90
CA VAL A 558 -4.67 -8.60 -22.57
C VAL A 558 -5.33 -9.90 -22.15
N ASN A 559 -6.67 -9.98 -22.25
CA ASN A 559 -7.44 -11.15 -21.81
C ASN A 559 -7.19 -12.43 -22.65
N LEU A 560 -6.73 -12.29 -23.90
CA LEU A 560 -6.40 -13.40 -24.79
C LEU A 560 -4.99 -13.99 -24.54
N VAL A 561 -4.16 -13.31 -23.76
CA VAL A 561 -2.86 -13.80 -23.31
C VAL A 561 -3.05 -14.55 -21.98
N PRO A 562 -2.81 -15.87 -21.94
CA PRO A 562 -2.99 -16.64 -20.72
C PRO A 562 -2.00 -16.22 -19.63
N GLY A 563 -2.46 -16.15 -18.38
CA GLY A 563 -1.67 -15.82 -17.20
C GLY A 563 -2.55 -15.27 -16.08
N GLU A 564 -2.04 -15.23 -14.85
CA GLU A 564 -2.72 -14.61 -13.70
C GLU A 564 -2.41 -13.10 -13.57
N ASP A 565 -1.38 -12.62 -14.27
CA ASP A 565 -0.93 -11.23 -14.23
C ASP A 565 -1.49 -10.38 -15.39
N PHE A 566 -2.33 -9.40 -15.05
CA PHE A 566 -2.89 -8.39 -15.94
C PHE A 566 -1.89 -7.27 -16.28
N ALA A 567 -1.01 -6.92 -15.34
CA ALA A 567 -0.21 -5.71 -15.41
C ALA A 567 0.85 -5.79 -16.51
N ALA A 568 1.59 -6.89 -16.60
CA ALA A 568 2.68 -6.98 -17.56
C ALA A 568 2.23 -6.88 -19.04
N PRO A 569 1.13 -7.54 -19.49
CA PRO A 569 0.58 -7.30 -20.82
C PRO A 569 0.10 -5.86 -21.04
N ALA A 570 -0.57 -5.26 -20.07
CA ALA A 570 -1.05 -3.88 -20.14
C ALA A 570 0.11 -2.87 -20.30
N ILE A 571 1.16 -3.02 -19.50
CA ILE A 571 2.40 -2.21 -19.56
C ILE A 571 3.05 -2.36 -20.94
N THR A 572 3.15 -3.59 -21.46
CA THR A 572 3.76 -3.85 -22.78
C THR A 572 2.97 -3.17 -23.91
N ILE A 573 1.64 -3.25 -23.86
CA ILE A 573 0.77 -2.58 -24.84
C ILE A 573 0.92 -1.06 -24.74
N ALA A 574 0.84 -0.50 -23.53
CA ALA A 574 0.97 0.93 -23.27
C ALA A 574 2.34 1.47 -23.75
N GLN A 575 3.41 0.73 -23.48
CA GLN A 575 4.76 1.01 -23.98
C GLN A 575 4.80 1.04 -25.50
N ARG A 576 4.12 0.10 -26.17
CA ARG A 576 4.06 0.07 -27.62
C ARG A 576 3.28 1.27 -28.20
N LEU A 577 2.20 1.69 -27.54
CA LEU A 577 1.43 2.85 -27.96
C LEU A 577 2.25 4.14 -27.85
N ILE A 578 2.98 4.36 -26.76
CA ILE A 578 3.80 5.57 -26.62
C ILE A 578 4.96 5.60 -27.62
N GLU A 579 5.58 4.45 -27.93
CA GLU A 579 6.57 4.33 -29.02
C GLU A 579 6.00 4.73 -30.38
N ILE A 580 4.72 4.43 -30.62
CA ILE A 580 4.04 4.79 -31.87
C ILE A 580 3.71 6.29 -31.93
N ILE A 581 3.30 6.89 -30.80
CA ILE A 581 2.85 8.29 -30.75
C ILE A 581 4.05 9.25 -30.70
N THR A 582 5.06 8.92 -29.90
CA THR A 582 6.25 9.74 -29.63
C THR A 582 7.52 8.89 -29.63
N PRO A 583 7.99 8.39 -30.80
CA PRO A 583 9.11 7.46 -30.87
C PRO A 583 10.42 8.03 -30.29
N ASP A 584 10.63 9.34 -30.40
CA ASP A 584 11.85 10.01 -29.92
C ASP A 584 11.83 10.33 -28.42
N ALA A 585 10.67 10.21 -27.76
CA ALA A 585 10.47 10.57 -26.36
C ALA A 585 9.85 9.44 -25.53
N ALA A 586 9.74 8.23 -26.10
CA ALA A 586 9.26 7.07 -25.38
C ALA A 586 10.26 6.68 -24.27
N PRO A 587 9.78 6.35 -23.06
CA PRO A 587 10.64 5.90 -21.98
C PRO A 587 11.28 4.55 -22.32
N GLU A 588 12.35 4.20 -21.61
CA GLU A 588 12.97 2.88 -21.73
C GLU A 588 11.97 1.79 -21.35
N ARG A 589 12.03 0.64 -22.03
CA ARG A 589 11.12 -0.46 -21.76
C ARG A 589 11.41 -1.04 -20.38
N PRO A 590 10.41 -1.22 -19.51
CA PRO A 590 10.60 -1.87 -18.22
C PRO A 590 11.00 -3.34 -18.40
N GLU A 591 11.83 -3.86 -17.49
CA GLU A 591 12.09 -5.29 -17.39
C GLU A 591 10.87 -5.97 -16.77
N LEU A 592 10.15 -6.76 -17.57
CA LEU A 592 8.95 -7.49 -17.13
C LEU A 592 9.23 -8.99 -17.10
N ASP A 593 8.73 -9.69 -16.08
CA ASP A 593 8.81 -11.15 -15.99
C ASP A 593 7.72 -11.82 -16.85
N ILE A 594 7.85 -11.65 -18.16
CA ILE A 594 7.04 -12.34 -19.17
C ILE A 594 7.93 -13.34 -19.90
N ASP A 595 7.56 -14.62 -19.88
CA ASP A 595 8.26 -15.63 -20.66
C ASP A 595 8.18 -15.36 -22.17
N GLU A 596 9.16 -15.86 -22.92
CA GLU A 596 9.33 -15.57 -24.35
C GLU A 596 8.09 -15.96 -25.19
N GLU A 597 7.42 -17.07 -24.86
CA GLU A 597 6.23 -17.53 -25.59
C GLU A 597 5.04 -16.59 -25.39
N ARG A 598 4.82 -16.12 -24.15
CA ARG A 598 3.78 -15.12 -23.84
C ARG A 598 4.07 -13.79 -24.50
N ALA A 599 5.32 -13.33 -24.48
CA ALA A 599 5.75 -12.08 -25.11
C ALA A 599 5.55 -12.13 -26.64
N GLU A 600 5.93 -13.23 -27.31
CA GLU A 600 5.71 -13.42 -28.75
C GLU A 600 4.22 -13.41 -29.10
N ARG A 601 3.39 -14.11 -28.32
CA ARG A 601 1.94 -14.14 -28.53
C ARG A 601 1.30 -12.77 -28.35
N LEU A 602 1.67 -12.04 -27.30
CA LEU A 602 1.19 -10.68 -27.06
C LEU A 602 1.55 -9.75 -28.21
N SER A 603 2.81 -9.81 -28.67
CA SER A 603 3.30 -9.03 -29.80
C SER A 603 2.51 -9.31 -31.08
N ALA A 604 2.21 -10.59 -31.37
CA ALA A 604 1.41 -10.98 -32.53
C ALA A 604 -0.05 -10.46 -32.43
N LEU A 605 -0.71 -10.67 -31.30
CA LEU A 605 -2.09 -10.20 -31.08
C LEU A 605 -2.18 -8.67 -31.17
N LEU A 606 -1.22 -7.95 -30.59
CA LEU A 606 -1.18 -6.50 -30.65
C LEU A 606 -0.91 -6.00 -32.08
N ALA A 607 -0.06 -6.67 -32.85
CA ALA A 607 0.17 -6.31 -34.25
C ALA A 607 -1.11 -6.46 -35.09
N ASP A 608 -1.85 -7.55 -34.89
CA ASP A 608 -3.15 -7.78 -35.53
C ASP A 608 -4.16 -6.69 -35.11
N GLU A 609 -4.21 -6.34 -33.82
CA GLU A 609 -5.10 -5.28 -33.32
C GLU A 609 -4.77 -3.90 -33.90
N LEU A 610 -3.49 -3.51 -33.95
CA LEU A 610 -3.07 -2.24 -34.54
C LEU A 610 -3.41 -2.18 -36.04
N GLN A 611 -3.34 -3.32 -36.73
CA GLN A 611 -3.77 -3.43 -38.13
C GLN A 611 -5.29 -3.24 -38.25
N GLU A 612 -6.11 -3.86 -37.39
CA GLU A 612 -7.57 -3.65 -37.38
C GLU A 612 -7.93 -2.18 -37.09
N LEU A 613 -7.29 -1.54 -36.10
CA LEU A 613 -7.48 -0.13 -35.80
C LEU A 613 -7.08 0.77 -36.98
N ALA A 614 -6.08 0.38 -37.77
CA ALA A 614 -5.72 1.08 -38.99
C ALA A 614 -6.77 0.92 -40.10
N GLU A 615 -7.36 -0.26 -40.27
CA GLU A 615 -8.43 -0.52 -41.23
C GLU A 615 -9.72 0.24 -40.88
N LEU A 616 -9.97 0.46 -39.59
CA LEU A 616 -11.04 1.34 -39.10
C LEU A 616 -10.73 2.84 -39.28
N GLY A 617 -9.52 3.19 -39.72
CA GLY A 617 -9.07 4.55 -40.00
C GLY A 617 -8.63 5.34 -38.76
N LEU A 618 -8.38 4.66 -37.63
CA LEU A 618 -7.88 5.27 -36.40
C LEU A 618 -6.36 5.42 -36.40
N LEU A 619 -5.69 4.51 -37.10
CA LEU A 619 -4.25 4.52 -37.38
C LEU A 619 -4.01 4.55 -38.89
N ARG A 620 -2.78 4.87 -39.30
CA ARG A 620 -2.31 4.66 -40.68
C ARG A 620 -1.26 3.57 -40.69
N VAL A 621 -1.18 2.83 -41.78
CA VAL A 621 -0.11 1.85 -42.01
C VAL A 621 0.95 2.47 -42.92
N ASP A 622 2.19 2.53 -42.45
CA ASP A 622 3.36 2.92 -43.25
C ASP A 622 4.49 1.90 -43.05
N GLY A 623 4.51 0.87 -43.89
CA GLY A 623 5.42 -0.27 -43.76
C GLY A 623 5.14 -1.06 -42.47
N GLU A 624 6.13 -1.10 -41.58
CA GLU A 624 6.02 -1.74 -40.25
C GLU A 624 5.65 -0.73 -39.15
N THR A 625 5.35 0.53 -39.51
CA THR A 625 4.99 1.60 -38.57
C THR A 625 3.51 1.94 -38.65
N PHE A 626 2.95 2.37 -37.52
CA PHE A 626 1.53 2.69 -37.37
C PHE A 626 1.30 4.17 -37.02
N PRO A 627 1.65 5.14 -37.87
CA PRO A 627 1.50 6.56 -37.52
C PRO A 627 0.06 6.91 -37.14
N VAL A 628 -0.11 7.59 -36.01
CA VAL A 628 -1.42 8.07 -35.53
C VAL A 628 -1.71 9.46 -36.07
N GLU A 629 -2.91 9.62 -36.64
CA GLU A 629 -3.40 10.94 -37.05
C GLU A 629 -3.46 11.90 -35.86
N PRO A 630 -3.12 13.20 -36.04
CA PRO A 630 -3.05 14.15 -34.93
C PRO A 630 -4.32 14.19 -34.06
N VAL A 631 -5.50 14.08 -34.68
CA VAL A 631 -6.78 14.12 -33.98
C VAL A 631 -7.01 12.91 -33.06
N TYR A 632 -6.36 11.77 -33.33
CA TYR A 632 -6.51 10.54 -32.53
C TYR A 632 -5.38 10.31 -31.53
N ARG A 633 -4.25 11.02 -31.63
CA ARG A 633 -3.11 10.84 -30.71
C ARG A 633 -3.50 10.95 -29.24
N ARG A 634 -4.30 11.97 -28.91
CA ARG A 634 -4.83 12.17 -27.56
C ARG A 634 -5.61 10.95 -27.08
N ILE A 635 -6.49 10.41 -27.92
CA ILE A 635 -7.39 9.34 -27.51
C ILE A 635 -6.71 7.97 -27.47
N VAL A 636 -5.72 7.72 -28.35
CA VAL A 636 -4.87 6.52 -28.28
C VAL A 636 -4.01 6.54 -27.03
N ALA A 637 -3.40 7.69 -26.68
CA ALA A 637 -2.65 7.84 -25.43
C ALA A 637 -3.57 7.65 -24.20
N GLY A 638 -4.77 8.24 -24.24
CA GLY A 638 -5.77 8.09 -23.19
C GLY A 638 -6.23 6.63 -22.99
N ALA A 639 -6.40 5.87 -24.08
CA ALA A 639 -6.72 4.44 -23.99
C ALA A 639 -5.58 3.63 -23.34
N GLY A 640 -4.32 3.98 -23.62
CA GLY A 640 -3.16 3.41 -22.93
C GLY A 640 -3.17 3.70 -21.42
N LEU A 641 -3.51 4.93 -21.02
CA LEU A 641 -3.67 5.28 -19.60
C LEU A 641 -4.81 4.51 -18.92
N MET A 642 -5.96 4.39 -19.59
CA MET A 642 -7.08 3.61 -19.08
C MET A 642 -6.70 2.13 -18.92
N LEU A 643 -5.88 1.58 -19.83
CA LEU A 643 -5.39 0.21 -19.74
C LEU A 643 -4.49 0.00 -18.53
N LEU A 644 -3.60 0.95 -18.22
CA LEU A 644 -2.73 0.92 -17.05
C LEU A 644 -3.50 1.08 -15.73
N ALA A 645 -4.60 1.84 -15.72
CA ALA A 645 -5.48 1.98 -14.57
C ALA A 645 -6.25 0.68 -14.22
N GLY A 646 -6.31 -0.27 -15.15
CA GLY A 646 -7.06 -1.52 -14.99
C GLY A 646 -8.57 -1.38 -15.20
N PRO A 647 -9.32 -2.49 -15.09
CA PRO A 647 -10.78 -2.47 -15.12
C PRO A 647 -11.30 -1.73 -13.88
N ARG A 648 -12.23 -0.80 -14.06
CA ARG A 648 -12.98 -0.21 -12.94
C ARG A 648 -14.11 -1.17 -12.56
N ASP A 649 -14.11 -1.66 -11.32
CA ASP A 649 -15.19 -2.50 -10.76
C ASP A 649 -16.54 -1.79 -10.69
#